data_AF-A0A929ZBH1-F1
#
_entry.id   AF-A0A929ZBH1-F1
#
_cell.length_a   1.000
_cell.length_b   1.000
_cell.length_c   1.000
_cell.angle_alpha   90.00
_cell.angle_beta   90.00
_cell.angle_gamma   90.00
#
_symmetry.space_group_name_H-M   'P 1'
#
loop_
_entity.id
_entity.type
_entity.pdbx_description
1 polymer ?
#
loop_
_entity_poly.entity_id
_entity_poly.type
_entity_poly.pdbx_seq_one_letter_code
_entity_poly.pdbx_strand_id
1 'polypeptide(L)'
;MKVRIGIDVGGTFTDAVAINNETYELIGTVKIPTTHFAPEGVAAGIVQVLHKIMEEYNIKPDDVVFIAHGTTQATNALLEGDVVKVGVVTLGKGLQGAKSKSDTAIDNIELAKGKYLYSENEFVDTSDSSKIDESIIAAIKSLQEKGCKSIVAAEAFSVDDPTNENLVIKHCTEQNIPSTATNDISKLYGLKIRTRTAVVNASIMPKMLEAATMTDESIKKASIKNPLMVMRCDGGVMTVEEVRNRPILTILSGPAAGVAGALMYEKLTDGIFFEVGGTSTDISCVKDGKVMIKYAEVGGHKTYLNSLDVRTVGIGGGSMVEIKDGKAVNIGPRSAHIANLEYEVYTDPSLIVDPVLKTIQPMNGDPEYAYIECSNGTKVSLTMAGAANIAGYVHPEDYAYGNVEAARKAWQPLADNMGLSVEETAKKVMAYAAEKNGKVVKDLMHDYQMDPRTTLFVGGGGGAASVVPHLAETMNHQFKIAKNAPVISTIGVALAMVRDMVERSVSNPTEEDIISVRREAELKAIQNGASPDTVEVSVEVDTQRNIIRAIAVGATELRSKDRLKKQLTKEELLDAVAHNLNVDKSTLEISAENGSMYAVQATITEKKLFGLVKKTTKPLRLIDDEGVIRLQKKNAWSRQSSAASWQADVDWMIEELTEYNDGGANLPNLYIVLGKRVIDLSGLQNAEQIKSIGGVELSGIAADTKLIVIATKRVDG
;
A
#
# COMPACT_ATOMS: atom_id res chain seq x y z
N MET A 1 -11.08 -4.74 -28.38
CA MET A 1 -10.66 -3.59 -27.53
C MET A 1 -9.83 -4.19 -26.42
N LYS A 2 -8.59 -3.76 -26.19
CA LYS A 2 -7.77 -4.38 -25.14
C LYS A 2 -8.19 -3.94 -23.74
N VAL A 3 -8.26 -4.87 -22.80
CA VAL A 3 -8.77 -4.64 -21.45
C VAL A 3 -7.85 -5.21 -20.36
N ARG A 4 -7.86 -4.55 -19.21
CA ARG A 4 -7.28 -5.02 -17.96
C ARG A 4 -8.41 -5.43 -17.02
N ILE A 5 -8.29 -6.57 -16.37
CA ILE A 5 -9.27 -7.06 -15.40
C ILE A 5 -8.64 -7.13 -14.02
N GLY A 6 -9.26 -6.45 -13.05
CA GLY A 6 -8.90 -6.54 -11.65
C GLY A 6 -10.00 -7.29 -10.90
N ILE A 7 -9.61 -8.17 -9.99
CA ILE A 7 -10.53 -8.95 -9.17
C ILE A 7 -10.15 -8.76 -7.70
N ASP A 8 -11.08 -8.42 -6.84
CA ASP A 8 -10.84 -8.29 -5.40
C ASP A 8 -11.68 -9.30 -4.63
N VAL A 9 -11.01 -10.23 -3.95
CA VAL A 9 -11.65 -11.30 -3.18
C VAL A 9 -11.72 -10.88 -1.71
N GLY A 10 -12.85 -10.26 -1.36
CA GLY A 10 -13.19 -9.88 0.00
C GLY A 10 -13.80 -11.02 0.82
N GLY A 11 -14.09 -10.72 2.10
CA GLY A 11 -14.73 -11.68 3.02
C GLY A 11 -16.20 -11.97 2.70
N THR A 12 -16.92 -11.04 2.07
CA THR A 12 -18.36 -11.18 1.77
C THR A 12 -18.65 -11.24 0.29
N PHE A 13 -17.96 -10.40 -0.49
CA PHE A 13 -18.13 -10.30 -1.93
C PHE A 13 -16.80 -10.43 -2.66
N THR A 14 -16.89 -10.95 -3.88
CA THR A 14 -15.84 -10.88 -4.89
C THR A 14 -16.25 -9.85 -5.94
N ASP A 15 -15.42 -8.83 -6.09
CA ASP A 15 -15.60 -7.72 -7.04
C ASP A 15 -14.70 -7.91 -8.25
N ALA A 16 -15.18 -7.54 -9.43
CA ALA A 16 -14.37 -7.46 -10.65
C ALA A 16 -14.61 -6.13 -11.36
N VAL A 17 -13.55 -5.60 -11.95
CA VAL A 17 -13.61 -4.43 -12.83
C VAL A 17 -12.89 -4.70 -14.14
N ALA A 18 -13.44 -4.15 -15.21
CA ALA A 18 -12.81 -4.14 -16.53
C ALA A 18 -12.41 -2.70 -16.84
N ILE A 19 -11.15 -2.49 -17.21
CA ILE A 19 -10.58 -1.19 -17.53
C ILE A 19 -10.06 -1.22 -18.97
N ASN A 20 -10.32 -0.16 -19.72
CA ASN A 20 -9.77 -0.01 -21.05
C ASN A 20 -8.24 0.22 -20.97
N ASN A 21 -7.46 -0.56 -21.71
CA ASN A 21 -6.00 -0.57 -21.55
C ASN A 21 -5.31 0.74 -21.99
N GLU A 22 -5.90 1.50 -22.91
CA GLU A 22 -5.31 2.71 -23.47
C GLU A 22 -5.72 3.95 -22.67
N THR A 23 -7.00 4.04 -22.33
CA THR A 23 -7.56 5.21 -21.64
C THR A 23 -7.42 5.11 -20.12
N TYR A 24 -7.36 3.89 -19.58
CA TYR A 24 -7.52 3.56 -18.16
C TYR A 24 -8.90 3.93 -17.59
N GLU A 25 -9.90 4.14 -18.44
CA GLU A 25 -11.27 4.36 -18.00
C GLU A 25 -11.97 3.04 -17.66
N LEU A 26 -12.86 3.10 -16.67
CA LEU A 26 -13.68 1.97 -16.24
C LEU A 26 -14.69 1.63 -17.34
N ILE A 27 -14.68 0.37 -17.80
CA ILE A 27 -15.66 -0.18 -18.73
C ILE A 27 -16.88 -0.69 -17.97
N GLY A 28 -16.63 -1.38 -16.84
CA GLY A 28 -17.66 -2.11 -16.15
C GLY A 28 -17.22 -2.71 -14.82
N THR A 29 -18.20 -3.01 -13.99
CA THR A 29 -18.03 -3.67 -12.68
C THR A 29 -18.99 -4.84 -12.56
N VAL A 30 -18.55 -5.89 -11.86
CA VAL A 30 -19.41 -7.02 -11.46
C VAL A 30 -19.12 -7.35 -9.99
N LYS A 31 -20.17 -7.66 -9.24
CA LYS A 31 -20.09 -8.14 -7.86
C LYS A 31 -20.84 -9.46 -7.71
N ILE A 32 -20.25 -10.41 -7.01
CA ILE A 32 -20.88 -11.68 -6.61
C ILE A 32 -20.53 -12.02 -5.16
N PRO A 33 -21.30 -12.90 -4.47
CA PRO A 33 -20.92 -13.41 -3.16
C PRO A 33 -19.60 -14.20 -3.20
N THR A 34 -18.76 -14.08 -2.15
CA THR A 34 -17.51 -14.86 -2.05
C THR A 34 -17.80 -16.34 -1.79
N THR A 35 -17.09 -17.23 -2.48
CA THR A 35 -17.33 -18.69 -2.48
C THR A 35 -16.48 -19.45 -1.44
N HIS A 36 -16.36 -18.96 -0.20
CA HIS A 36 -15.50 -19.57 0.85
C HIS A 36 -15.73 -21.07 1.07
N PHE A 37 -16.97 -21.51 0.91
CA PHE A 37 -17.39 -22.89 1.19
C PHE A 37 -17.55 -23.76 -0.07
N ALA A 38 -17.20 -23.24 -1.25
CA ALA A 38 -17.19 -24.06 -2.47
C ALA A 38 -16.08 -25.12 -2.38
N PRO A 39 -16.24 -26.28 -3.02
CA PRO A 39 -15.16 -27.28 -3.14
C PRO A 39 -13.88 -26.67 -3.72
N GLU A 40 -14.05 -25.71 -4.65
CA GLU A 40 -12.95 -24.99 -5.28
C GLU A 40 -12.50 -23.74 -4.49
N GLY A 41 -13.05 -23.52 -3.30
CA GLY A 41 -12.82 -22.34 -2.47
C GLY A 41 -13.11 -21.02 -3.19
N VAL A 42 -12.30 -20.00 -2.92
CA VAL A 42 -12.44 -18.67 -3.54
C VAL A 42 -12.17 -18.67 -5.05
N ALA A 43 -11.48 -19.69 -5.59
CA ALA A 43 -11.19 -19.78 -7.02
C ALA A 43 -12.48 -19.88 -7.85
N ALA A 44 -13.52 -20.55 -7.34
CA ALA A 44 -14.83 -20.60 -8.01
C ALA A 44 -15.41 -19.19 -8.23
N GLY A 45 -15.38 -18.34 -7.20
CA GLY A 45 -15.88 -16.96 -7.28
C GLY A 45 -15.06 -16.12 -8.26
N ILE A 46 -13.73 -16.25 -8.27
CA ILE A 46 -12.87 -15.55 -9.25
C ILE A 46 -13.27 -15.89 -10.68
N VAL A 47 -13.54 -17.16 -10.96
CA VAL A 47 -13.93 -17.63 -12.30
C VAL A 47 -15.33 -17.16 -12.68
N GLN A 48 -16.28 -17.28 -11.76
CA GLN A 48 -17.66 -16.82 -11.97
C GLN A 48 -17.71 -15.32 -12.26
N VAL A 49 -17.00 -14.50 -11.47
CA VAL A 49 -17.01 -13.06 -11.65
C VAL A 49 -16.32 -12.68 -12.97
N LEU A 50 -15.27 -13.40 -13.35
CA LEU A 50 -14.54 -13.20 -14.60
C LEU A 50 -15.42 -13.49 -15.82
N HIS A 51 -16.09 -14.65 -15.86
CA HIS A 51 -17.02 -14.98 -16.93
C HIS A 51 -18.15 -13.95 -17.01
N LYS A 52 -18.72 -13.59 -15.87
CA LYS A 52 -19.81 -12.61 -15.81
C LYS A 52 -19.40 -11.24 -16.34
N ILE A 53 -18.21 -10.72 -15.97
CA ILE A 53 -17.74 -9.44 -16.50
C ILE A 53 -17.41 -9.51 -18.00
N MET A 54 -16.93 -10.66 -18.47
CA MET A 54 -16.66 -10.84 -19.90
C MET A 54 -17.94 -10.93 -20.73
N GLU A 55 -18.97 -11.61 -20.22
CA GLU A 55 -20.28 -11.73 -20.85
C GLU A 55 -21.05 -10.41 -20.84
N GLU A 56 -21.18 -9.74 -19.68
CA GLU A 56 -21.95 -8.50 -19.53
C GLU A 56 -21.39 -7.35 -20.39
N TYR A 57 -20.07 -7.29 -20.57
CA TYR A 57 -19.39 -6.22 -21.30
C TYR A 57 -18.82 -6.67 -22.66
N ASN A 58 -19.20 -7.86 -23.14
CA ASN A 58 -18.82 -8.42 -24.45
C ASN A 58 -17.29 -8.42 -24.71
N ILE A 59 -16.51 -8.84 -23.70
CA ILE A 59 -15.06 -8.93 -23.73
C ILE A 59 -14.66 -10.34 -24.15
N LYS A 60 -13.84 -10.47 -25.20
CA LYS A 60 -13.31 -11.78 -25.62
C LYS A 60 -12.08 -12.15 -24.79
N PRO A 61 -11.76 -13.45 -24.61
CA PRO A 61 -10.53 -13.86 -23.93
C PRO A 61 -9.26 -13.21 -24.52
N ASP A 62 -9.18 -13.08 -25.85
CA ASP A 62 -8.07 -12.42 -26.55
C ASP A 62 -8.02 -10.88 -26.37
N ASP A 63 -9.06 -10.26 -25.83
CA ASP A 63 -9.06 -8.84 -25.49
C ASP A 63 -8.37 -8.58 -24.13
N VAL A 64 -8.30 -9.57 -23.24
CA VAL A 64 -7.69 -9.45 -21.91
C VAL A 64 -6.17 -9.45 -22.01
N VAL A 65 -5.54 -8.32 -21.70
CA VAL A 65 -4.07 -8.15 -21.75
C VAL A 65 -3.42 -8.19 -20.38
N PHE A 66 -4.21 -7.93 -19.33
CA PHE A 66 -3.77 -8.02 -17.95
C PHE A 66 -4.91 -8.54 -17.09
N ILE A 67 -4.60 -9.47 -16.20
CA ILE A 67 -5.53 -9.97 -15.20
C ILE A 67 -4.80 -10.14 -13.88
N ALA A 68 -5.33 -9.52 -12.84
CA ALA A 68 -4.79 -9.60 -11.50
C ALA A 68 -5.89 -9.80 -10.47
N HIS A 69 -5.53 -10.40 -9.33
CA HIS A 69 -6.43 -10.47 -8.20
C HIS A 69 -5.78 -10.04 -6.88
N GLY A 70 -6.57 -9.37 -6.04
CA GLY A 70 -6.30 -9.18 -4.61
C GLY A 70 -7.04 -10.21 -3.78
N THR A 71 -6.47 -10.58 -2.64
CA THR A 71 -7.08 -11.57 -1.76
C THR A 71 -6.76 -11.34 -0.28
N THR A 72 -7.79 -11.50 0.54
CA THR A 72 -7.68 -11.39 2.01
C THR A 72 -7.29 -12.71 2.68
N GLN A 73 -7.13 -13.81 1.92
CA GLN A 73 -6.91 -15.15 2.45
C GLN A 73 -5.69 -15.25 3.39
N ALA A 74 -4.54 -14.66 3.05
CA ALA A 74 -3.36 -14.70 3.92
C ALA A 74 -3.57 -13.95 5.24
N THR A 75 -4.22 -12.77 5.18
CA THR A 75 -4.54 -11.97 6.37
C THR A 75 -5.52 -12.72 7.26
N ASN A 76 -6.56 -13.30 6.67
CA ASN A 76 -7.57 -14.07 7.41
C ASN A 76 -6.96 -15.35 7.99
N ALA A 77 -6.11 -16.07 7.27
CA ALA A 77 -5.44 -17.26 7.79
C ALA A 77 -4.66 -16.95 9.09
N LEU A 78 -3.93 -15.83 9.11
CA LEU A 78 -3.21 -15.40 10.31
C LEU A 78 -4.18 -14.99 11.44
N LEU A 79 -5.16 -14.14 11.16
CA LEU A 79 -6.13 -13.68 12.18
C LEU A 79 -7.01 -14.81 12.71
N GLU A 80 -7.33 -15.79 11.86
CA GLU A 80 -8.18 -16.92 12.19
C GLU A 80 -7.42 -18.07 12.83
N GLY A 81 -6.09 -18.06 12.76
CA GLY A 81 -5.24 -19.15 13.21
C GLY A 81 -5.30 -20.37 12.29
N ASP A 82 -5.79 -20.22 11.05
CA ASP A 82 -5.76 -21.25 10.00
C ASP A 82 -4.35 -21.33 9.39
N VAL A 83 -3.39 -21.68 10.25
CA VAL A 83 -1.97 -21.78 9.92
C VAL A 83 -1.45 -23.17 10.26
N VAL A 84 -0.47 -23.65 9.51
CA VAL A 84 0.15 -24.93 9.82
C VAL A 84 1.29 -24.78 10.83
N LYS A 85 1.54 -25.86 11.58
CA LYS A 85 2.73 -25.99 12.43
C LYS A 85 3.99 -26.06 11.55
N VAL A 86 5.01 -25.27 11.88
CA VAL A 86 6.22 -25.09 11.06
C VAL A 86 7.42 -25.79 11.70
N GLY A 87 8.19 -26.52 10.91
CA GLY A 87 9.47 -27.08 11.35
C GLY A 87 10.63 -26.20 10.91
N VAL A 88 11.59 -25.93 11.80
CA VAL A 88 12.80 -25.16 11.50
C VAL A 88 14.00 -26.08 11.51
N VAL A 89 14.64 -26.26 10.36
CA VAL A 89 15.95 -26.90 10.23
C VAL A 89 17.02 -25.84 10.43
N THR A 90 17.66 -25.88 11.58
CA THR A 90 18.75 -24.97 11.94
C THR A 90 20.07 -25.57 11.54
N LEU A 91 20.81 -24.87 10.71
CA LEU A 91 22.13 -25.26 10.24
C LEU A 91 23.19 -24.44 10.97
N GLY A 92 24.27 -25.08 11.39
CA GLY A 92 25.41 -24.36 11.95
C GLY A 92 26.53 -25.29 12.41
N LYS A 93 27.63 -24.69 12.88
CA LYS A 93 28.81 -25.41 13.37
C LYS A 93 29.44 -24.72 14.57
N GLY A 94 30.03 -25.49 15.48
CA GLY A 94 30.74 -24.98 16.66
C GLY A 94 29.93 -24.00 17.52
N LEU A 95 30.60 -23.00 18.12
CA LEU A 95 29.97 -21.98 18.97
C LEU A 95 28.91 -21.14 18.23
N GLN A 96 29.06 -20.94 16.92
CA GLN A 96 28.06 -20.24 16.10
C GLN A 96 26.77 -21.06 15.97
N GLY A 97 26.87 -22.40 15.94
CA GLY A 97 25.72 -23.30 15.95
C GLY A 97 24.87 -23.16 17.21
N ALA A 98 25.50 -22.98 18.38
CA ALA A 98 24.77 -22.75 19.63
C ALA A 98 23.96 -21.46 19.62
N LYS A 99 24.54 -20.37 19.10
CA LYS A 99 23.81 -19.10 18.90
C LYS A 99 22.69 -19.26 17.87
N SER A 100 22.98 -19.93 16.74
CA SER A 100 21.99 -20.18 15.69
C SER A 100 20.78 -20.91 16.26
N LYS A 101 21.00 -21.98 17.04
CA LYS A 101 19.94 -22.73 17.73
C LYS A 101 19.08 -21.84 18.64
N SER A 102 19.68 -20.90 19.35
CA SER A 102 18.94 -19.94 20.18
C SER A 102 18.16 -18.91 19.36
N ASP A 103 18.74 -18.43 18.26
CA ASP A 103 18.13 -17.41 17.39
C ASP A 103 16.98 -18.00 16.55
N THR A 104 17.05 -19.30 16.22
CA THR A 104 16.05 -20.03 15.42
C THR A 104 15.00 -20.75 16.27
N ALA A 105 15.16 -20.80 17.59
CA ALA A 105 14.12 -21.23 18.50
C ALA A 105 13.06 -20.13 18.60
N ILE A 106 12.05 -20.21 17.73
CA ILE A 106 10.94 -19.27 17.69
C ILE A 106 9.87 -19.75 18.68
N ASP A 107 9.57 -18.89 19.67
CA ASP A 107 8.46 -19.11 20.60
C ASP A 107 7.12 -19.08 19.86
N ASN A 108 6.08 -19.65 20.47
CA ASN A 108 4.73 -19.58 19.92
C ASN A 108 4.32 -18.12 19.71
N ILE A 109 3.90 -17.80 18.49
CA ILE A 109 3.48 -16.44 18.14
C ILE A 109 1.96 -16.37 18.32
N GLU A 110 1.48 -15.53 19.22
CA GLU A 110 0.05 -15.25 19.32
C GLU A 110 -0.36 -14.37 18.13
N LEU A 111 -1.15 -14.92 17.21
CA LEU A 111 -1.60 -14.21 16.01
C LEU A 111 -2.83 -13.34 16.28
N ALA A 112 -3.73 -13.86 17.10
CA ALA A 112 -4.91 -13.20 17.63
C ALA A 112 -5.25 -13.83 18.98
N LYS A 113 -6.16 -13.22 19.74
CA LYS A 113 -6.51 -13.66 21.10
C LYS A 113 -6.81 -15.17 21.15
N GLY A 114 -5.93 -15.93 21.80
CA GLY A 114 -6.06 -17.38 21.97
C GLY A 114 -5.75 -18.23 20.72
N LYS A 115 -5.18 -17.62 19.67
CA LYS A 115 -4.82 -18.28 18.41
C LYS A 115 -3.32 -18.15 18.19
N TYR A 116 -2.64 -19.28 18.00
CA TYR A 116 -1.17 -19.32 18.01
C TYR A 116 -0.62 -20.00 16.76
N LEU A 117 0.51 -19.47 16.29
CA LEU A 117 1.41 -20.16 15.39
C LEU A 117 2.44 -20.93 16.21
N TYR A 118 2.63 -22.19 15.85
CA TYR A 118 3.53 -23.11 16.53
C TYR A 118 4.71 -23.47 15.62
N SER A 119 5.90 -23.57 16.22
CA SER A 119 7.09 -24.06 15.54
C SER A 119 7.87 -25.08 16.35
N GLU A 120 8.51 -26.01 15.65
CA GLU A 120 9.50 -26.95 16.18
C GLU A 120 10.86 -26.67 15.58
N ASN A 121 11.92 -27.04 16.27
CA ASN A 121 13.28 -26.81 15.79
C ASN A 121 14.10 -28.11 15.86
N GLU A 122 14.82 -28.40 14.78
CA GLU A 122 15.86 -29.43 14.73
C GLU A 122 17.19 -28.79 14.32
N PHE A 123 18.28 -29.21 14.97
CA PHE A 123 19.62 -28.70 14.69
C PHE A 123 20.44 -29.72 13.91
N VAL A 124 21.04 -29.27 12.81
CA VAL A 124 21.93 -30.04 11.97
C VAL A 124 23.33 -29.44 12.06
N ASP A 125 24.29 -30.25 12.53
CA ASP A 125 25.70 -29.88 12.56
C ASP A 125 26.30 -29.97 11.14
N THR A 126 26.82 -28.86 10.65
CA THR A 126 27.40 -28.71 9.29
C THR A 126 28.92 -28.91 9.27
N SER A 127 29.52 -29.35 10.39
CA SER A 127 30.98 -29.54 10.49
C SER A 127 31.50 -30.70 9.64
N ASP A 128 30.68 -31.73 9.39
CA ASP A 128 31.01 -32.89 8.56
C ASP A 128 30.18 -32.87 7.27
N SER A 129 30.75 -32.33 6.20
CA SER A 129 30.07 -32.19 4.90
C SER A 129 29.69 -33.54 4.29
N SER A 130 30.29 -34.66 4.70
CA SER A 130 29.97 -35.98 4.15
C SER A 130 28.64 -36.54 4.67
N LYS A 131 28.13 -36.02 5.79
CA LYS A 131 26.90 -36.49 6.45
C LYS A 131 25.76 -35.48 6.43
N ILE A 132 25.98 -34.33 5.81
CA ILE A 132 25.03 -33.22 5.84
C ILE A 132 23.69 -33.60 5.23
N ASP A 133 23.68 -34.28 4.08
CA ASP A 133 22.46 -34.77 3.42
C ASP A 133 21.66 -35.72 4.31
N GLU A 134 22.30 -36.77 4.85
CA GLU A 134 21.65 -37.74 5.73
C GLU A 134 21.07 -37.07 6.99
N SER A 135 21.80 -36.11 7.56
CA SER A 135 21.38 -35.37 8.75
C SER A 135 20.20 -34.44 8.47
N ILE A 136 20.20 -33.75 7.32
CA ILE A 136 19.08 -32.91 6.87
C ILE A 136 17.82 -33.77 6.68
N ILE A 137 17.93 -34.91 5.98
CA ILE A 137 16.80 -35.81 5.75
C ILE A 137 16.23 -36.33 7.07
N ALA A 138 17.09 -36.71 8.02
CA ALA A 138 16.68 -37.15 9.35
C ALA A 138 15.95 -36.04 10.13
N ALA A 139 16.46 -34.80 10.06
CA ALA A 139 15.83 -33.64 10.71
C ALA A 139 14.45 -33.33 10.11
N ILE A 140 14.32 -33.32 8.77
CA ILE A 140 13.04 -33.12 8.08
C ILE A 140 12.02 -34.18 8.53
N LYS A 141 12.42 -35.45 8.54
CA LYS A 141 11.54 -36.55 8.97
C LYS A 141 11.09 -36.39 10.42
N SER A 142 12.01 -36.04 11.33
CA SER A 142 11.67 -35.80 12.73
C SER A 142 10.66 -34.65 12.89
N LEU A 143 10.82 -33.57 12.14
CA LEU A 143 9.88 -32.44 12.15
C LEU A 143 8.49 -32.85 11.63
N GLN A 144 8.42 -33.68 10.58
CA GLN A 144 7.15 -34.24 10.09
C GLN A 144 6.47 -35.12 11.15
N GLU A 145 7.23 -35.96 11.85
CA GLU A 145 6.73 -36.80 12.95
C GLU A 145 6.17 -35.95 14.12
N LYS A 146 6.71 -34.75 14.33
CA LYS A 146 6.17 -33.75 15.30
C LYS A 146 4.97 -32.95 14.77
N GLY A 147 4.46 -33.31 13.59
CA GLY A 147 3.27 -32.72 12.97
C GLY A 147 3.52 -31.46 12.15
N CYS A 148 4.77 -31.11 11.84
CA CYS A 148 5.07 -29.96 10.99
C CYS A 148 4.64 -30.23 9.54
N LYS A 149 3.98 -29.26 8.90
CA LYS A 149 3.50 -29.39 7.51
C LYS A 149 4.28 -28.52 6.53
N SER A 150 5.11 -27.61 7.03
CA SER A 150 6.03 -26.81 6.24
C SER A 150 7.38 -26.68 6.96
N ILE A 151 8.44 -26.41 6.18
CA ILE A 151 9.82 -26.41 6.68
C ILE A 151 10.52 -25.08 6.38
N VAL A 152 11.25 -24.55 7.35
CA VAL A 152 12.13 -23.39 7.22
C VAL A 152 13.58 -23.84 7.33
N ALA A 153 14.42 -23.45 6.37
CA ALA A 153 15.87 -23.64 6.43
C ALA A 153 16.54 -22.36 6.93
N ALA A 154 17.31 -22.43 8.02
CA ALA A 154 17.87 -21.26 8.69
C ALA A 154 19.34 -21.43 9.06
N GLU A 155 20.20 -20.54 8.54
CA GLU A 155 21.63 -20.45 8.85
C GLU A 155 22.09 -18.99 9.01
N ALA A 156 22.97 -18.71 10.00
CA ALA A 156 23.34 -17.34 10.38
C ALA A 156 23.89 -16.47 9.24
N PHE A 157 24.67 -17.07 8.33
CA PHE A 157 25.36 -16.39 7.23
C PHE A 157 24.84 -16.81 5.85
N SER A 158 23.62 -17.34 5.77
CA SER A 158 23.01 -17.75 4.50
C SER A 158 22.73 -16.59 3.54
N VAL A 159 22.75 -15.34 4.01
CA VAL A 159 22.69 -14.17 3.12
C VAL A 159 23.94 -14.03 2.24
N ASP A 160 25.07 -14.53 2.74
CA ASP A 160 26.37 -14.51 2.06
C ASP A 160 26.60 -15.82 1.28
N ASP A 161 26.28 -16.97 1.89
CA ASP A 161 26.37 -18.30 1.28
C ASP A 161 25.12 -19.15 1.60
N PRO A 162 24.14 -19.24 0.68
CA PRO A 162 22.90 -19.97 0.92
C PRO A 162 23.00 -21.48 0.66
N THR A 163 24.20 -22.04 0.42
CA THR A 163 24.38 -23.42 -0.06
C THR A 163 23.66 -24.46 0.80
N ASN A 164 23.79 -24.41 2.12
CA ASN A 164 23.17 -25.41 2.99
C ASN A 164 21.65 -25.22 3.12
N GLU A 165 21.18 -23.97 3.15
CA GLU A 165 19.72 -23.73 3.13
C GLU A 165 19.10 -24.28 1.85
N ASN A 166 19.74 -24.06 0.71
CA ASN A 166 19.28 -24.56 -0.59
C ASN A 166 19.26 -26.10 -0.64
N LEU A 167 20.18 -26.78 0.04
CA LEU A 167 20.14 -28.24 0.17
C LEU A 167 18.91 -28.71 0.93
N VAL A 168 18.52 -28.04 2.01
CA VAL A 168 17.27 -28.35 2.74
C VAL A 168 16.06 -28.16 1.82
N ILE A 169 15.99 -27.04 1.09
CA ILE A 169 14.89 -26.76 0.16
C ILE A 169 14.80 -27.83 -0.93
N LYS A 170 15.93 -28.25 -1.48
CA LYS A 170 15.99 -29.34 -2.46
C LYS A 170 15.36 -30.63 -1.92
N HIS A 171 15.77 -31.08 -0.73
CA HIS A 171 15.22 -32.29 -0.09
C HIS A 171 13.73 -32.18 0.24
N CYS A 172 13.26 -30.99 0.63
CA CYS A 172 11.83 -30.74 0.84
C CYS A 172 11.06 -30.79 -0.49
N THR A 173 11.61 -30.21 -1.56
CA THR A 173 11.00 -30.19 -2.90
C THR A 173 10.84 -31.59 -3.46
N GLU A 174 11.86 -32.45 -3.34
CA GLU A 174 11.82 -33.85 -3.76
C GLU A 174 10.72 -34.67 -3.05
N GLN A 175 10.30 -34.22 -1.86
CA GLN A 175 9.25 -34.84 -1.05
C GLN A 175 7.91 -34.09 -1.10
N ASN A 176 7.80 -33.05 -1.95
CA ASN A 176 6.63 -32.18 -2.07
C ASN A 176 6.19 -31.54 -0.72
N ILE A 177 7.17 -31.16 0.10
CA ILE A 177 6.97 -30.47 1.38
C ILE A 177 7.10 -28.95 1.15
N PRO A 178 6.07 -28.14 1.45
CA PRO A 178 6.18 -26.68 1.39
C PRO A 178 7.35 -26.19 2.25
N SER A 179 8.27 -25.45 1.65
CA SER A 179 9.47 -25.00 2.36
C SER A 179 9.97 -23.64 1.90
N THR A 180 10.69 -22.95 2.77
CA THR A 180 11.29 -21.65 2.47
C THR A 180 12.62 -21.47 3.19
N ALA A 181 13.57 -20.81 2.54
CA ALA A 181 14.88 -20.51 3.09
C ALA A 181 14.91 -19.09 3.67
N THR A 182 15.59 -18.89 4.81
CA THR A 182 15.62 -17.55 5.42
C THR A 182 16.32 -16.51 4.54
N ASN A 183 17.26 -16.92 3.69
CA ASN A 183 17.94 -16.04 2.74
C ASN A 183 17.06 -15.59 1.56
N ASP A 184 16.05 -16.37 1.18
CA ASP A 184 15.11 -16.01 0.09
C ASP A 184 14.05 -15.02 0.58
N ILE A 185 13.70 -15.09 1.87
CA ILE A 185 12.78 -14.15 2.52
C ILE A 185 13.43 -12.77 2.71
N SER A 186 14.68 -12.74 3.16
CA SER A 186 15.41 -11.48 3.36
C SER A 186 16.93 -11.70 3.30
N LYS A 187 17.63 -10.79 2.62
CA LYS A 187 19.10 -10.73 2.57
C LYS A 187 19.70 -9.81 3.65
N LEU A 188 18.92 -9.45 4.67
CA LEU A 188 19.39 -8.66 5.82
C LEU A 188 19.99 -9.54 6.92
N TYR A 189 21.00 -9.05 7.63
CA TYR A 189 21.50 -9.74 8.83
C TYR A 189 20.43 -9.80 9.94
N GLY A 190 20.62 -10.72 10.89
CA GLY A 190 19.71 -10.93 12.02
C GLY A 190 18.87 -12.20 11.85
N LEU A 191 19.50 -13.35 12.12
CA LEU A 191 18.92 -14.68 11.95
C LEU A 191 17.56 -14.81 12.63
N LYS A 192 17.42 -14.33 13.87
CA LYS A 192 16.15 -14.42 14.63
C LYS A 192 14.96 -13.78 13.92
N ILE A 193 15.14 -12.58 13.33
CA ILE A 193 14.06 -11.87 12.64
C ILE A 193 13.80 -12.53 11.27
N ARG A 194 14.84 -12.97 10.57
CA ARG A 194 14.70 -13.72 9.31
C ARG A 194 13.94 -15.03 9.51
N THR A 195 14.35 -15.84 10.48
CA THR A 195 13.68 -17.10 10.83
C THR A 195 12.24 -16.88 11.24
N ARG A 196 11.95 -15.85 12.05
CA ARG A 196 10.56 -15.50 12.38
C ARG A 196 9.74 -15.16 11.15
N THR A 197 10.27 -14.34 10.25
CA THR A 197 9.58 -13.94 9.01
C THR A 197 9.34 -15.17 8.12
N ALA A 198 10.34 -16.05 7.99
CA ALA A 198 10.25 -17.30 7.25
C ALA A 198 9.23 -18.28 7.86
N VAL A 199 9.13 -18.35 9.19
CA VAL A 199 8.14 -19.15 9.89
C VAL A 199 6.72 -18.64 9.61
N VAL A 200 6.48 -17.33 9.65
CA VAL A 200 5.18 -16.75 9.27
C VAL A 200 4.85 -17.02 7.80
N ASN A 201 5.84 -16.93 6.90
CA ASN A 201 5.65 -17.27 5.50
C ASN A 201 5.26 -18.74 5.32
N ALA A 202 6.04 -19.66 5.91
CA ALA A 202 5.84 -21.10 5.81
C ALA A 202 4.52 -21.57 6.43
N SER A 203 4.00 -20.88 7.44
CA SER A 203 2.77 -21.28 8.11
C SER A 203 1.52 -21.10 7.26
N ILE A 204 1.54 -20.17 6.30
CA ILE A 204 0.41 -19.91 5.37
C ILE A 204 0.62 -20.54 3.99
N MET A 205 1.82 -21.05 3.69
CA MET A 205 2.14 -21.63 2.38
C MET A 205 1.11 -22.66 1.90
N PRO A 206 0.73 -23.70 2.66
CA PRO A 206 -0.18 -24.73 2.14
C PRO A 206 -1.52 -24.17 1.66
N LYS A 207 -2.14 -23.30 2.47
CA LYS A 207 -3.42 -22.65 2.16
C LYS A 207 -3.32 -21.76 0.92
N MET A 208 -2.24 -20.97 0.83
CA MET A 208 -2.04 -20.03 -0.28
C MET A 208 -1.68 -20.74 -1.58
N LEU A 209 -0.91 -21.83 -1.52
CA LEU A 209 -0.55 -22.65 -2.67
C LEU A 209 -1.77 -23.32 -3.31
N GLU A 210 -2.67 -23.85 -2.48
CA GLU A 210 -3.94 -24.42 -2.91
C GLU A 210 -4.78 -23.37 -3.66
N ALA A 211 -5.05 -22.22 -3.01
CA ALA A 211 -5.84 -21.15 -3.60
C ALA A 211 -5.24 -20.62 -4.92
N ALA A 212 -3.92 -20.40 -4.96
CA ALA A 212 -3.26 -19.86 -6.14
C ALA A 212 -3.24 -20.85 -7.31
N THR A 213 -3.00 -22.15 -7.04
CA THR A 213 -2.98 -23.19 -8.08
C THR A 213 -4.36 -23.40 -8.69
N MET A 214 -5.40 -23.48 -7.87
CA MET A 214 -6.77 -23.66 -8.34
C MET A 214 -7.26 -22.48 -9.18
N THR A 215 -6.85 -21.27 -8.80
CA THR A 215 -7.19 -20.07 -9.56
C THR A 215 -6.46 -20.05 -10.91
N ASP A 216 -5.15 -20.31 -10.95
CA ASP A 216 -4.37 -20.36 -12.19
C ASP A 216 -4.89 -21.39 -13.19
N GLU A 217 -5.20 -22.61 -12.72
CA GLU A 217 -5.80 -23.65 -13.57
C GLU A 217 -7.14 -23.22 -14.16
N SER A 218 -7.94 -22.49 -13.40
CA SER A 218 -9.26 -22.07 -13.85
C SER A 218 -9.20 -20.92 -14.86
N ILE A 219 -8.26 -19.99 -14.70
CA ILE A 219 -7.98 -18.95 -15.71
C ILE A 219 -7.51 -19.58 -17.03
N LYS A 220 -6.64 -20.60 -16.97
CA LYS A 220 -6.21 -21.36 -18.15
C LYS A 220 -7.39 -22.04 -18.86
N LYS A 221 -8.35 -22.60 -18.11
CA LYS A 221 -9.59 -23.17 -18.68
C LYS A 221 -10.47 -22.12 -19.36
N ALA A 222 -10.45 -20.86 -18.90
CA ALA A 222 -11.15 -19.74 -19.52
C ALA A 222 -10.50 -19.24 -20.84
N SER A 223 -9.44 -19.92 -21.33
CA SER A 223 -8.74 -19.60 -22.59
C SER A 223 -8.10 -18.19 -22.62
N ILE A 224 -7.83 -17.60 -21.46
CA ILE A 224 -7.06 -16.36 -21.35
C ILE A 224 -5.57 -16.72 -21.41
N LYS A 225 -4.83 -16.06 -22.32
CA LYS A 225 -3.41 -16.36 -22.57
C LYS A 225 -2.47 -15.72 -21.56
N ASN A 226 -2.86 -14.58 -21.00
CA ASN A 226 -2.04 -13.82 -20.07
C ASN A 226 -2.06 -14.48 -18.68
N PRO A 227 -0.90 -14.58 -18.00
CA PRO A 227 -0.83 -15.20 -16.68
C PRO A 227 -1.61 -14.39 -15.65
N LEU A 228 -2.18 -15.09 -14.67
CA LEU A 228 -2.80 -14.45 -13.52
C LEU A 228 -1.74 -13.82 -12.62
N MET A 229 -1.95 -12.55 -12.31
CA MET A 229 -1.14 -11.80 -11.36
C MET A 229 -1.82 -11.74 -9.98
N VAL A 230 -1.04 -11.55 -8.93
CA VAL A 230 -1.49 -11.52 -7.54
C VAL A 230 -1.00 -10.25 -6.87
N MET A 231 -1.91 -9.51 -6.24
CA MET A 231 -1.60 -8.26 -5.54
C MET A 231 -0.71 -8.51 -4.32
N ARG A 232 0.31 -7.66 -4.18
CA ARG A 232 1.26 -7.63 -3.07
C ARG A 232 0.87 -6.56 -2.05
N CYS A 233 1.40 -6.72 -0.84
CA CYS A 233 1.26 -5.81 0.30
C CYS A 233 1.93 -4.45 0.10
N ASP A 234 2.73 -4.29 -0.96
CA ASP A 234 3.47 -3.07 -1.33
C ASP A 234 2.83 -2.30 -2.51
N GLY A 235 1.62 -2.70 -2.93
CA GLY A 235 0.86 -2.07 -4.01
C GLY A 235 1.30 -2.49 -5.43
N GLY A 236 2.22 -3.45 -5.55
CA GLY A 236 2.53 -4.08 -6.82
C GLY A 236 1.83 -5.42 -7.01
N VAL A 237 2.15 -6.10 -8.11
CA VAL A 237 1.72 -7.47 -8.38
C VAL A 237 2.89 -8.41 -8.62
N MET A 238 2.66 -9.71 -8.42
CA MET A 238 3.59 -10.79 -8.73
C MET A 238 2.88 -11.96 -9.40
N THR A 239 3.65 -12.89 -9.96
CA THR A 239 3.10 -14.11 -10.57
C THR A 239 2.63 -15.10 -9.50
N VAL A 240 1.80 -16.07 -9.92
CA VAL A 240 1.43 -17.21 -9.07
C VAL A 240 2.65 -18.00 -8.62
N GLU A 241 3.67 -18.14 -9.46
CA GLU A 241 4.92 -18.83 -9.09
C GLU A 241 5.60 -18.13 -7.92
N GLU A 242 5.61 -16.80 -7.92
CA GLU A 242 6.23 -16.04 -6.83
C GLU A 242 5.44 -16.14 -5.51
N VAL A 243 4.10 -16.24 -5.59
CA VAL A 243 3.26 -16.57 -4.43
C VAL A 243 3.65 -17.91 -3.82
N ARG A 244 4.18 -18.86 -4.59
CA ARG A 244 4.61 -20.16 -4.04
C ARG A 244 5.80 -20.03 -3.10
N ASN A 245 6.68 -19.06 -3.37
CA ASN A 245 7.88 -18.85 -2.58
C ASN A 245 7.63 -17.88 -1.41
N ARG A 246 6.91 -16.78 -1.68
CA ARG A 246 6.70 -15.68 -0.73
C ARG A 246 5.20 -15.32 -0.59
N PRO A 247 4.31 -16.26 -0.19
CA PRO A 247 2.89 -15.93 0.01
C PRO A 247 2.67 -14.87 1.08
N ILE A 248 3.62 -14.68 1.99
CA ILE A 248 3.61 -13.58 2.97
C ILE A 248 3.55 -12.20 2.32
N LEU A 249 3.92 -12.04 1.04
CA LEU A 249 3.75 -10.75 0.36
C LEU A 249 2.29 -10.41 0.05
N THR A 250 1.33 -11.31 0.30
CA THR A 250 -0.10 -11.09 0.01
C THR A 250 -0.92 -10.60 1.22
N ILE A 251 -0.31 -10.48 2.41
CA ILE A 251 -1.00 -9.86 3.56
C ILE A 251 -1.33 -8.39 3.25
N LEU A 252 -2.46 -7.88 3.72
CA LEU A 252 -2.89 -6.50 3.47
C LEU A 252 -2.98 -6.13 1.97
N SER A 253 -3.18 -7.10 1.07
CA SER A 253 -3.30 -6.84 -0.37
C SER A 253 -4.50 -5.95 -0.74
N GLY A 254 -5.59 -5.99 0.03
CA GLY A 254 -6.77 -5.13 -0.17
C GLY A 254 -6.44 -3.64 0.00
N PRO A 255 -5.96 -3.19 1.18
CA PRO A 255 -5.46 -1.82 1.36
C PRO A 255 -4.43 -1.44 0.30
N ALA A 256 -3.52 -2.37 -0.04
CA ALA A 256 -2.51 -2.13 -1.07
C ALA A 256 -3.08 -1.85 -2.45
N ALA A 257 -4.16 -2.55 -2.81
CA ALA A 257 -4.89 -2.31 -4.03
C ALA A 257 -5.54 -0.91 -4.00
N GLY A 258 -6.17 -0.51 -2.90
CA GLY A 258 -6.73 0.83 -2.74
C GLY A 258 -5.70 1.93 -3.00
N VAL A 259 -4.50 1.81 -2.40
CA VAL A 259 -3.43 2.80 -2.62
C VAL A 259 -2.90 2.77 -4.05
N ALA A 260 -2.79 1.59 -4.68
CA ALA A 260 -2.44 1.48 -6.09
C ALA A 260 -3.49 2.20 -6.97
N GLY A 261 -4.78 2.08 -6.63
CA GLY A 261 -5.86 2.83 -7.26
C GLY A 261 -5.70 4.34 -7.08
N ALA A 262 -5.40 4.81 -5.86
CA ALA A 262 -5.15 6.22 -5.59
C ALA A 262 -3.95 6.76 -6.40
N LEU A 263 -2.86 6.00 -6.46
CA LEU A 263 -1.65 6.40 -7.18
C LEU A 263 -1.87 6.43 -8.70
N MET A 264 -2.53 5.41 -9.26
CA MET A 264 -2.57 5.20 -10.72
C MET A 264 -3.84 5.76 -11.37
N TYR A 265 -5.00 5.63 -10.71
CA TYR A 265 -6.29 6.10 -11.20
C TYR A 265 -6.54 7.56 -10.81
N GLU A 266 -6.33 7.89 -9.53
CA GLU A 266 -6.48 9.27 -9.03
C GLU A 266 -5.23 10.12 -9.26
N LYS A 267 -4.14 9.51 -9.76
CA LYS A 267 -2.87 10.19 -10.07
C LYS A 267 -2.31 10.96 -8.87
N LEU A 268 -2.48 10.39 -7.67
CA LEU A 268 -2.08 11.00 -6.41
C LEU A 268 -0.54 11.03 -6.28
N THR A 269 0.01 12.21 -5.96
CA THR A 269 1.46 12.40 -5.81
C THR A 269 1.85 12.57 -4.35
N ASP A 270 1.22 13.53 -3.66
CA ASP A 270 1.37 13.74 -2.22
C ASP A 270 -0.02 13.79 -1.61
N GLY A 271 -0.33 12.83 -0.75
CA GLY A 271 -1.61 12.81 -0.07
C GLY A 271 -1.78 11.65 0.90
N ILE A 272 -2.87 11.72 1.64
CA ILE A 272 -3.32 10.67 2.54
C ILE A 272 -4.51 10.00 1.89
N PHE A 273 -4.41 8.69 1.69
CA PHE A 273 -5.48 7.87 1.15
C PHE A 273 -6.22 7.17 2.28
N PHE A 274 -7.55 7.24 2.23
CA PHE A 274 -8.47 6.68 3.23
C PHE A 274 -9.36 5.65 2.54
N GLU A 275 -9.10 4.35 2.74
CA GLU A 275 -10.02 3.30 2.32
C GLU A 275 -11.07 3.12 3.42
N VAL A 276 -12.28 3.67 3.21
CA VAL A 276 -13.33 3.70 4.22
C VAL A 276 -14.37 2.62 3.92
N GLY A 277 -14.45 1.63 4.82
CA GLY A 277 -15.48 0.60 4.81
C GLY A 277 -16.66 0.92 5.73
N GLY A 278 -17.49 -0.10 6.01
CA GLY A 278 -18.59 0.00 6.99
C GLY A 278 -18.14 -0.12 8.45
N THR A 279 -16.90 -0.54 8.70
CA THR A 279 -16.41 -0.90 10.05
C THR A 279 -15.19 -0.11 10.47
N SER A 280 -14.28 0.13 9.52
CA SER A 280 -12.98 0.76 9.74
C SER A 280 -12.58 1.65 8.56
N THR A 281 -11.53 2.43 8.80
CA THR A 281 -10.82 3.22 7.79
C THR A 281 -9.36 2.80 7.81
N ASP A 282 -8.85 2.37 6.66
CA ASP A 282 -7.43 2.11 6.45
C ASP A 282 -6.76 3.37 5.88
N ILE A 283 -5.80 3.94 6.62
CA ILE A 283 -5.15 5.21 6.29
C ILE A 283 -3.72 4.95 5.84
N SER A 284 -3.35 5.49 4.69
CA SER A 284 -2.01 5.31 4.08
C SER A 284 -1.49 6.62 3.49
N CYS A 285 -0.18 6.68 3.27
CA CYS A 285 0.51 7.88 2.76
C CYS A 285 1.13 7.62 1.39
N VAL A 286 0.91 8.55 0.46
CA VAL A 286 1.62 8.65 -0.82
C VAL A 286 2.44 9.93 -0.78
N LYS A 287 3.74 9.85 -1.10
CA LYS A 287 4.66 10.98 -1.13
C LYS A 287 5.54 10.90 -2.36
N ASP A 288 5.70 12.01 -3.07
CA ASP A 288 6.53 12.07 -4.28
C ASP A 288 6.13 10.99 -5.33
N GLY A 289 4.83 10.67 -5.41
CA GLY A 289 4.32 9.62 -6.30
C GLY A 289 4.76 8.20 -5.91
N LYS A 290 5.29 8.01 -4.70
CA LYS A 290 5.70 6.72 -4.15
C LYS A 290 4.81 6.38 -2.97
N VAL A 291 4.49 5.10 -2.84
CA VAL A 291 3.76 4.64 -1.68
C VAL A 291 4.71 4.39 -0.51
N MET A 292 4.35 4.91 0.66
CA MET A 292 5.19 4.77 1.85
C MET A 292 5.07 3.38 2.46
N ILE A 293 6.24 2.79 2.75
CA ILE A 293 6.38 1.42 3.24
C ILE A 293 7.10 1.37 4.58
N LYS A 294 6.79 0.35 5.38
CA LYS A 294 7.51 0.01 6.60
C LYS A 294 7.57 -1.50 6.80
N TYR A 295 8.40 -1.93 7.75
CA TYR A 295 8.38 -3.32 8.18
C TYR A 295 7.05 -3.68 8.85
N ALA A 296 6.42 -4.74 8.37
CA ALA A 296 5.19 -5.26 8.93
C ALA A 296 5.43 -5.96 10.27
N GLU A 297 4.41 -5.94 11.12
CA GLU A 297 4.38 -6.68 12.38
C GLU A 297 3.30 -7.76 12.31
N VAL A 298 3.62 -8.97 12.79
CA VAL A 298 2.69 -10.10 12.86
C VAL A 298 2.73 -10.65 14.29
N GLY A 299 1.58 -10.72 14.95
CA GLY A 299 1.49 -11.15 16.35
C GLY A 299 2.32 -10.30 17.32
N GLY A 300 2.42 -8.99 17.07
CA GLY A 300 3.23 -8.07 17.88
C GLY A 300 4.75 -8.20 17.66
N HIS A 301 5.18 -8.97 16.66
CA HIS A 301 6.59 -9.16 16.34
C HIS A 301 6.99 -8.51 15.02
N LYS A 302 8.09 -7.77 15.03
CA LYS A 302 8.72 -7.23 13.83
C LYS A 302 9.18 -8.34 12.89
N THR A 303 8.97 -8.12 11.60
CA THR A 303 9.40 -8.99 10.49
C THR A 303 10.27 -8.20 9.51
N TYR A 304 10.92 -8.88 8.57
CA TYR A 304 11.59 -8.23 7.43
C TYR A 304 10.70 -8.10 6.19
N LEU A 305 9.39 -8.21 6.37
CA LEU A 305 8.45 -7.94 5.29
C LEU A 305 8.24 -6.43 5.17
N ASN A 306 8.63 -5.85 4.04
CA ASN A 306 8.20 -4.50 3.69
C ASN A 306 6.76 -4.55 3.20
N SER A 307 5.89 -3.82 3.89
CA SER A 307 4.48 -3.62 3.53
C SER A 307 4.20 -2.14 3.49
N LEU A 308 3.13 -1.75 2.84
CA LEU A 308 2.57 -0.41 2.98
C LEU A 308 2.37 -0.05 4.45
N ASP A 309 2.68 1.20 4.80
CA ASP A 309 2.32 1.74 6.11
C ASP A 309 0.84 2.10 6.11
N VAL A 310 0.03 1.08 6.40
CA VAL A 310 -1.41 1.20 6.59
C VAL A 310 -1.69 1.25 8.09
N ARG A 311 -2.48 2.24 8.50
CA ARG A 311 -2.91 2.42 9.89
C ARG A 311 -4.43 2.39 9.94
N THR A 312 -4.97 1.32 10.51
CA THR A 312 -6.42 1.11 10.60
C THR A 312 -6.99 1.82 11.82
N VAL A 313 -8.09 2.54 11.61
CA VAL A 313 -8.91 3.10 12.68
C VAL A 313 -10.27 2.43 12.64
N GLY A 314 -10.80 2.01 13.80
CA GLY A 314 -12.13 1.40 13.95
C GLY A 314 -13.29 2.37 13.75
N ILE A 315 -13.21 3.22 12.73
CA ILE A 315 -14.23 4.19 12.34
C ILE A 315 -14.53 3.96 10.86
N GLY A 316 -15.75 3.60 10.52
CA GLY A 316 -16.26 3.48 9.15
C GLY A 316 -17.69 3.99 9.07
N GLY A 317 -18.36 3.78 7.94
CA GLY A 317 -19.73 4.26 7.73
C GLY A 317 -20.74 3.72 8.75
N GLY A 318 -20.57 2.49 9.22
CA GLY A 318 -21.48 1.84 10.18
C GLY A 318 -21.10 1.98 11.64
N SER A 319 -20.06 2.75 11.97
CA SER A 319 -19.65 2.94 13.35
C SER A 319 -20.80 3.54 14.17
N MET A 320 -21.12 2.90 15.28
CA MET A 320 -22.25 3.24 16.13
C MET A 320 -21.88 4.35 17.11
N VAL A 321 -22.83 5.22 17.43
CA VAL A 321 -22.65 6.27 18.47
C VAL A 321 -22.55 5.63 19.85
N GLU A 322 -21.45 5.87 20.55
CA GLU A 322 -21.29 5.50 21.97
C GLU A 322 -22.06 6.51 22.83
N ILE A 323 -22.85 6.00 23.77
CA ILE A 323 -23.77 6.80 24.57
C ILE A 323 -23.52 6.57 26.06
N LYS A 324 -23.62 7.65 26.84
CA LYS A 324 -23.59 7.60 28.30
C LYS A 324 -24.56 8.63 28.85
N ASP A 325 -25.37 8.21 29.83
CA ASP A 325 -26.38 9.07 30.47
C ASP A 325 -27.30 9.76 29.45
N GLY A 326 -27.66 9.02 28.39
CA GLY A 326 -28.51 9.50 27.29
C GLY A 326 -27.84 10.42 26.26
N LYS A 327 -26.53 10.69 26.38
CA LYS A 327 -25.79 11.63 25.52
C LYS A 327 -24.67 10.95 24.74
N ALA A 328 -24.42 11.41 23.51
CA ALA A 328 -23.29 10.92 22.72
C ALA A 328 -21.95 11.36 23.34
N VAL A 329 -21.10 10.39 23.64
CA VAL A 329 -19.76 10.61 24.22
C VAL A 329 -18.63 10.20 23.29
N ASN A 330 -18.91 9.36 22.30
CA ASN A 330 -17.92 8.86 21.36
C ASN A 330 -18.61 8.24 20.12
N ILE A 331 -17.82 7.69 19.21
CA ILE A 331 -18.30 6.87 18.08
C ILE A 331 -17.36 5.70 17.79
N GLY A 332 -17.91 4.53 17.46
CA GLY A 332 -17.14 3.29 17.33
C GLY A 332 -16.46 2.85 18.64
N PRO A 333 -15.64 1.79 18.62
CA PRO A 333 -15.24 1.02 17.45
C PRO A 333 -16.27 0.00 16.96
N ARG A 334 -17.38 -0.20 17.69
CA ARG A 334 -18.43 -1.10 17.21
C ARG A 334 -19.18 -0.51 16.02
N SER A 335 -19.55 -1.41 15.12
CA SER A 335 -20.33 -1.10 13.92
C SER A 335 -21.65 -1.88 13.97
N ALA A 336 -22.69 -1.33 13.33
CA ALA A 336 -24.07 -1.78 13.45
C ALA A 336 -24.27 -3.30 13.18
N HIS A 337 -23.49 -3.86 12.25
CA HIS A 337 -23.54 -5.29 11.92
C HIS A 337 -23.17 -6.21 13.11
N ILE A 338 -22.30 -5.77 14.04
CA ILE A 338 -21.98 -6.54 15.25
C ILE A 338 -23.17 -6.59 16.21
N ALA A 339 -24.02 -5.57 16.18
CA ALA A 339 -25.23 -5.47 17.00
C ALA A 339 -26.45 -6.11 16.32
N ASN A 340 -26.31 -6.69 15.12
CA ASN A 340 -27.43 -7.12 14.26
C ASN A 340 -28.47 -6.00 14.05
N LEU A 341 -28.01 -4.77 13.85
CA LEU A 341 -28.83 -3.61 13.57
C LEU A 341 -28.53 -3.08 12.17
N GLU A 342 -29.59 -2.64 11.51
CA GLU A 342 -29.50 -1.91 10.24
C GLU A 342 -29.16 -0.43 10.48
N TYR A 343 -28.78 0.25 9.41
CA TYR A 343 -28.43 1.66 9.43
C TYR A 343 -29.71 2.47 9.31
N GLU A 344 -29.90 3.46 10.17
CA GLU A 344 -31.03 4.37 10.13
C GLU A 344 -31.16 5.10 8.79
N VAL A 345 -30.03 5.48 8.20
CA VAL A 345 -30.02 6.29 6.96
C VAL A 345 -30.48 5.49 5.74
N TYR A 346 -30.41 4.16 5.75
CA TYR A 346 -30.88 3.33 4.63
C TYR A 346 -32.28 2.74 4.87
N THR A 347 -32.98 3.23 5.90
CA THR A 347 -34.33 2.79 6.24
C THR A 347 -35.38 3.68 5.61
N ASP A 348 -36.55 3.13 5.27
CA ASP A 348 -37.69 3.90 4.79
C ASP A 348 -38.19 4.86 5.91
N PRO A 349 -38.34 6.18 5.65
CA PRO A 349 -38.84 7.15 6.63
C PRO A 349 -40.20 6.82 7.23
N SER A 350 -41.04 6.04 6.54
CA SER A 350 -42.35 5.62 7.05
C SER A 350 -42.24 4.56 8.14
N LEU A 351 -41.10 3.87 8.25
CA LEU A 351 -40.84 2.88 9.29
C LEU A 351 -40.31 3.50 10.57
N ILE A 352 -39.81 4.74 10.53
CA ILE A 352 -39.34 5.48 11.70
C ILE A 352 -40.52 6.20 12.37
N VAL A 353 -41.28 5.45 13.16
CA VAL A 353 -42.51 5.91 13.84
C VAL A 353 -42.30 5.93 15.35
N ASP A 354 -42.52 7.08 15.98
CA ASP A 354 -42.33 7.31 17.42
C ASP A 354 -40.99 6.75 17.95
N PRO A 355 -39.85 7.17 17.38
CA PRO A 355 -38.56 6.58 17.73
C PRO A 355 -38.18 6.87 19.18
N VAL A 356 -37.83 5.83 19.92
CA VAL A 356 -37.35 5.93 21.31
C VAL A 356 -35.88 5.56 21.36
N LEU A 357 -35.05 6.43 21.93
CA LEU A 357 -33.62 6.15 22.14
C LEU A 357 -33.43 5.00 23.12
N LYS A 358 -32.63 4.03 22.73
CA LYS A 358 -32.25 2.85 23.51
C LYS A 358 -30.75 2.63 23.44
N THR A 359 -30.25 1.81 24.36
CA THR A 359 -28.84 1.43 24.44
C THR A 359 -28.66 -0.07 24.26
N ILE A 360 -27.56 -0.46 23.63
CA ILE A 360 -27.16 -1.86 23.47
C ILE A 360 -25.66 -2.01 23.74
N GLN A 361 -25.27 -3.12 24.36
CA GLN A 361 -23.88 -3.58 24.44
C GLN A 361 -23.72 -4.75 23.45
N PRO A 362 -23.12 -4.53 22.26
CA PRO A 362 -23.07 -5.57 21.23
C PRO A 362 -22.34 -6.85 21.69
N MET A 363 -21.28 -6.69 22.48
CA MET A 363 -20.54 -7.78 23.11
C MET A 363 -20.39 -7.56 24.62
N ASN A 364 -20.13 -8.64 25.36
CA ASN A 364 -19.85 -8.55 26.79
C ASN A 364 -18.63 -7.66 27.06
N GLY A 365 -18.81 -6.64 27.90
CA GLY A 365 -17.79 -5.66 28.25
C GLY A 365 -17.70 -4.46 27.29
N ASP A 366 -18.51 -4.39 26.25
CA ASP A 366 -18.60 -3.20 25.41
C ASP A 366 -19.25 -2.02 26.17
N PRO A 367 -18.93 -0.76 25.81
CA PRO A 367 -19.72 0.38 26.24
C PRO A 367 -21.13 0.32 25.63
N GLU A 368 -22.02 1.19 26.11
CA GLU A 368 -23.35 1.33 25.56
C GLU A 368 -23.32 2.08 24.22
N TYR A 369 -24.05 1.56 23.23
CA TYR A 369 -24.22 2.19 21.93
C TYR A 369 -25.68 2.54 21.66
N ALA A 370 -25.89 3.65 20.97
CA ALA A 370 -27.21 4.17 20.66
C ALA A 370 -27.87 3.42 19.49
N TYR A 371 -29.13 3.09 19.70
CA TYR A 371 -30.07 2.69 18.63
C TYR A 371 -31.44 3.26 18.96
N ILE A 372 -32.35 3.24 17.98
CA ILE A 372 -33.75 3.58 18.22
C ILE A 372 -34.64 2.36 18.07
N GLU A 373 -35.70 2.32 18.88
CA GLU A 373 -36.80 1.37 18.77
C GLU A 373 -38.08 2.15 18.47
N CYS A 374 -38.73 1.82 17.36
CA CYS A 374 -39.96 2.45 16.91
C CYS A 374 -41.19 1.71 17.47
N SER A 375 -42.33 2.39 17.53
CA SER A 375 -43.60 1.80 18.03
C SER A 375 -44.08 0.61 17.19
N ASN A 376 -43.65 0.53 15.93
CA ASN A 376 -43.91 -0.58 15.00
C ASN A 376 -42.90 -1.75 15.09
N GLY A 377 -41.95 -1.69 16.03
CA GLY A 377 -40.92 -2.73 16.24
C GLY A 377 -39.64 -2.56 15.41
N THR A 378 -39.55 -1.54 14.55
CA THR A 378 -38.33 -1.25 13.77
C THR A 378 -37.18 -0.86 14.70
N LYS A 379 -36.01 -1.48 14.51
CA LYS A 379 -34.78 -1.21 15.28
C LYS A 379 -33.65 -0.86 14.34
N VAL A 380 -33.08 0.33 14.50
CA VAL A 380 -31.98 0.81 13.66
C VAL A 380 -30.93 1.53 14.52
N SER A 381 -29.67 1.41 14.14
CA SER A 381 -28.56 2.06 14.84
C SER A 381 -28.36 3.50 14.37
N LEU A 382 -27.87 4.37 15.25
CA LEU A 382 -27.36 5.69 14.86
C LEU A 382 -25.91 5.54 14.43
N THR A 383 -25.62 5.85 13.17
CA THR A 383 -24.35 5.51 12.51
C THR A 383 -23.58 6.73 12.00
N MET A 384 -22.28 6.56 11.75
CA MET A 384 -21.44 7.56 11.07
C MET A 384 -22.04 8.01 9.72
N ALA A 385 -22.60 7.07 8.94
CA ALA A 385 -23.22 7.36 7.66
C ALA A 385 -24.46 8.26 7.82
N GLY A 386 -25.32 7.99 8.81
CA GLY A 386 -26.44 8.87 9.12
C GLY A 386 -26.01 10.25 9.58
N ALA A 387 -24.99 10.34 10.45
CA ALA A 387 -24.43 11.62 10.88
C ALA A 387 -23.92 12.46 9.69
N ALA A 388 -23.18 11.83 8.76
CA ALA A 388 -22.62 12.51 7.60
C ALA A 388 -23.69 12.99 6.60
N ASN A 389 -24.73 12.18 6.38
CA ASN A 389 -25.89 12.56 5.56
C ASN A 389 -26.67 13.72 6.19
N ILE A 390 -26.91 13.69 7.51
CA ILE A 390 -27.58 14.77 8.24
C ILE A 390 -26.77 16.08 8.17
N ALA A 391 -25.44 15.99 8.32
CA ALA A 391 -24.56 17.15 8.31
C ALA A 391 -24.30 17.73 6.90
N GLY A 392 -24.75 17.04 5.84
CA GLY A 392 -24.67 17.50 4.46
C GLY A 392 -23.34 17.24 3.75
N TYR A 393 -22.52 16.30 4.25
CA TYR A 393 -21.25 15.93 3.62
C TYR A 393 -21.39 14.84 2.55
N VAL A 394 -22.52 14.13 2.52
CA VAL A 394 -22.79 13.05 1.57
C VAL A 394 -23.79 13.56 0.53
N HIS A 395 -23.45 13.46 -0.74
CA HIS A 395 -24.23 13.95 -1.87
C HIS A 395 -24.93 12.80 -2.63
N PRO A 396 -26.00 13.07 -3.41
CA PRO A 396 -26.78 12.02 -4.09
C PRO A 396 -25.99 11.06 -4.99
N GLU A 397 -24.85 11.50 -5.52
CA GLU A 397 -23.93 10.71 -6.34
C GLU A 397 -23.01 9.79 -5.52
N ASP A 398 -22.89 10.02 -4.22
CA ASP A 398 -22.06 9.22 -3.34
C ASP A 398 -22.75 7.89 -3.01
N TYR A 399 -21.95 6.82 -2.95
CA TYR A 399 -22.45 5.50 -2.57
C TYR A 399 -23.08 5.46 -1.17
N ALA A 400 -22.59 6.30 -0.25
CA ALA A 400 -23.09 6.39 1.12
C ALA A 400 -24.39 7.22 1.25
N TYR A 401 -24.92 7.75 0.15
CA TYR A 401 -26.12 8.57 0.19
C TYR A 401 -27.32 7.74 0.62
N GLY A 402 -27.99 8.22 1.66
CA GLY A 402 -29.16 7.57 2.22
C GLY A 402 -30.34 8.53 2.34
N ASN A 403 -31.39 8.04 2.99
CA ASN A 403 -32.56 8.82 3.29
C ASN A 403 -32.33 9.75 4.50
N VAL A 404 -32.07 11.02 4.21
CA VAL A 404 -31.85 12.06 5.23
C VAL A 404 -33.08 12.25 6.13
N GLU A 405 -34.30 12.08 5.63
CA GLU A 405 -35.51 12.19 6.46
C GLU A 405 -35.58 11.08 7.52
N ALA A 406 -35.31 9.83 7.12
CA ALA A 406 -35.25 8.70 8.05
C ALA A 406 -34.18 8.93 9.12
N ALA A 407 -32.98 9.35 8.71
CA ALA A 407 -31.91 9.68 9.64
C ALA A 407 -32.30 10.80 10.61
N ARG A 408 -32.90 11.89 10.13
CA ARG A 408 -33.34 13.00 11.00
C ARG A 408 -34.36 12.54 12.05
N LYS A 409 -35.36 11.75 11.64
CA LYS A 409 -36.35 11.18 12.58
C LYS A 409 -35.68 10.30 13.62
N ALA A 410 -34.76 9.43 13.19
CA ALA A 410 -34.05 8.52 14.08
C ALA A 410 -33.11 9.25 15.06
N TRP A 411 -32.50 10.36 14.64
CA TRP A 411 -31.58 11.13 15.48
C TRP A 411 -32.27 12.12 16.44
N GLN A 412 -33.54 12.45 16.21
CA GLN A 412 -34.28 13.41 17.05
C GLN A 412 -34.22 13.08 18.56
N PRO A 413 -34.45 11.83 19.01
CA PRO A 413 -34.40 11.50 20.44
C PRO A 413 -33.01 11.71 21.07
N LEU A 414 -31.93 11.47 20.32
CA LEU A 414 -30.57 11.72 20.78
C LEU A 414 -30.30 13.23 20.87
N ALA A 415 -30.75 14.00 19.87
CA ALA A 415 -30.62 15.44 19.85
C ALA A 415 -31.36 16.11 21.03
N ASP A 416 -32.58 15.65 21.31
CA ASP A 416 -33.38 16.11 22.45
C ASP A 416 -32.65 15.87 23.79
N ASN A 417 -32.08 14.67 23.99
CA ASN A 417 -31.29 14.36 25.18
C ASN A 417 -30.01 15.19 25.31
N MET A 418 -29.41 15.59 24.19
CA MET A 418 -28.22 16.43 24.15
C MET A 418 -28.54 17.92 24.30
N GLY A 419 -29.81 18.33 24.13
CA GLY A 419 -30.23 19.73 24.11
C GLY A 419 -29.70 20.49 22.90
N LEU A 420 -29.56 19.80 21.76
CA LEU A 420 -29.02 20.33 20.51
C LEU A 420 -29.99 20.07 19.36
N SER A 421 -29.81 20.75 18.22
CA SER A 421 -30.44 20.31 16.97
C SER A 421 -29.88 18.97 16.49
N VAL A 422 -30.60 18.31 15.58
CA VAL A 422 -30.15 17.06 14.96
C VAL A 422 -28.84 17.25 14.19
N GLU A 423 -28.68 18.38 13.51
CA GLU A 423 -27.49 18.76 12.75
C GLU A 423 -26.28 19.02 13.66
N GLU A 424 -26.47 19.76 14.76
CA GLU A 424 -25.40 19.98 15.74
C GLU A 424 -24.99 18.68 16.43
N THR A 425 -25.95 17.80 16.71
CA THR A 425 -25.71 16.48 17.28
C THR A 425 -24.88 15.61 16.33
N ALA A 426 -25.27 15.55 15.05
CA ALA A 426 -24.53 14.85 14.01
C ALA A 426 -23.10 15.37 13.88
N LYS A 427 -22.91 16.69 13.76
CA LYS A 427 -21.57 17.32 13.68
C LYS A 427 -20.72 17.02 14.91
N LYS A 428 -21.31 17.02 16.11
CA LYS A 428 -20.59 16.70 17.35
C LYS A 428 -20.14 15.24 17.39
N VAL A 429 -20.97 14.31 16.92
CA VAL A 429 -20.59 12.90 16.78
C VAL A 429 -19.46 12.73 15.76
N MET A 430 -19.57 13.39 14.60
CA MET A 430 -18.53 13.33 13.57
C MET A 430 -17.20 13.91 14.05
N ALA A 431 -17.21 14.90 14.96
CA ALA A 431 -15.99 15.45 15.55
C ALA A 431 -15.21 14.39 16.37
N TYR A 432 -15.88 13.45 17.05
CA TYR A 432 -15.21 12.34 17.74
C TYR A 432 -14.51 11.39 16.73
N ALA A 433 -15.14 11.15 15.57
CA ALA A 433 -14.52 10.38 14.49
C ALA A 433 -13.31 11.12 13.89
N ALA A 434 -13.44 12.43 13.67
CA ALA A 434 -12.36 13.27 13.15
C ALA A 434 -11.17 13.34 14.09
N GLU A 435 -11.38 13.34 15.41
CA GLU A 435 -10.29 13.28 16.40
C GLU A 435 -9.48 11.98 16.28
N LYS A 436 -10.16 10.83 16.20
CA LYS A 436 -9.51 9.52 16.10
C LYS A 436 -8.74 9.35 14.79
N ASN A 437 -9.37 9.64 13.66
CA ASN A 437 -8.71 9.57 12.35
C ASN A 437 -7.61 10.63 12.22
N GLY A 438 -7.87 11.85 12.68
CA GLY A 438 -6.94 12.97 12.59
C GLY A 438 -5.65 12.76 13.38
N LYS A 439 -5.67 11.98 14.48
CA LYS A 439 -4.45 11.56 15.17
C LYS A 439 -3.54 10.74 14.25
N VAL A 440 -4.09 9.71 13.60
CA VAL A 440 -3.34 8.83 12.68
C VAL A 440 -2.80 9.60 11.48
N VAL A 441 -3.60 10.52 10.93
CA VAL A 441 -3.19 11.41 9.84
C VAL A 441 -2.00 12.27 10.25
N LYS A 442 -2.06 12.90 11.43
CA LYS A 442 -0.95 13.72 11.95
C LYS A 442 0.33 12.91 12.12
N ASP A 443 0.22 11.69 12.64
CA ASP A 443 1.37 10.81 12.81
C ASP A 443 1.99 10.43 11.44
N LEU A 444 1.18 10.04 10.46
CA LEU A 444 1.66 9.74 9.09
C LEU A 444 2.32 10.95 8.43
N MET A 445 1.69 12.12 8.49
CA MET A 445 2.23 13.35 7.92
C MET A 445 3.54 13.76 8.60
N HIS A 446 3.69 13.52 9.89
CA HIS A 446 4.92 13.75 10.63
C HIS A 446 6.02 12.77 10.20
N ASP A 447 5.73 11.47 10.24
CA ASP A 447 6.69 10.39 9.93
C ASP A 447 7.26 10.53 8.53
N TYR A 448 6.45 10.99 7.57
CA TYR A 448 6.84 11.17 6.18
C TYR A 448 7.09 12.63 5.79
N GLN A 449 7.11 13.57 6.73
CA GLN A 449 7.43 14.99 6.49
C GLN A 449 6.59 15.60 5.35
N MET A 450 5.27 15.38 5.39
CA MET A 450 4.32 15.90 4.40
C MET A 450 4.06 17.40 4.64
N ASP A 451 3.89 18.21 3.58
CA ASP A 451 3.49 19.63 3.74
C ASP A 451 1.97 19.71 3.99
N PRO A 452 1.52 20.18 5.16
CA PRO A 452 0.09 20.24 5.48
C PRO A 452 -0.73 21.10 4.51
N ARG A 453 -0.10 22.08 3.84
CA ARG A 453 -0.82 23.00 2.95
C ARG A 453 -1.19 22.39 1.61
N THR A 454 -0.42 21.39 1.16
CA THR A 454 -0.59 20.78 -0.18
C THR A 454 -0.92 19.30 -0.12
N THR A 455 -0.94 18.71 1.07
CA THR A 455 -1.35 17.31 1.26
C THR A 455 -2.84 17.18 0.99
N LEU A 456 -3.19 16.42 -0.04
CA LEU A 456 -4.56 16.12 -0.43
C LEU A 456 -5.09 14.90 0.33
N PHE A 457 -6.33 14.95 0.80
CA PHE A 457 -7.03 13.78 1.34
C PHE A 457 -7.85 13.10 0.25
N VAL A 458 -7.62 11.82 0.00
CA VAL A 458 -8.33 11.06 -1.03
C VAL A 458 -9.13 9.93 -0.39
N GLY A 459 -10.46 9.97 -0.53
CA GLY A 459 -11.37 8.96 -0.01
C GLY A 459 -11.67 7.85 -1.01
N GLY A 460 -11.38 6.61 -0.62
CA GLY A 460 -11.74 5.37 -1.29
C GLY A 460 -12.72 4.53 -0.48
N GLY A 461 -13.32 3.52 -1.10
CA GLY A 461 -14.32 2.66 -0.48
C GLY A 461 -15.74 3.27 -0.43
N GLY A 462 -16.73 2.42 -0.14
CA GLY A 462 -18.14 2.84 -0.11
C GLY A 462 -18.48 3.83 1.00
N GLY A 463 -17.69 3.88 2.08
CA GLY A 463 -17.89 4.80 3.21
C GLY A 463 -17.15 6.13 3.09
N ALA A 464 -16.44 6.38 1.98
CA ALA A 464 -15.52 7.51 1.83
C ALA A 464 -16.14 8.87 2.20
N ALA A 465 -17.32 9.15 1.63
CA ALA A 465 -18.07 10.39 1.83
C ALA A 465 -18.54 10.57 3.29
N SER A 466 -18.67 9.48 4.05
CA SER A 466 -19.08 9.56 5.45
C SER A 466 -17.96 10.10 6.35
N VAL A 467 -16.69 9.88 6.01
CA VAL A 467 -15.55 10.17 6.90
C VAL A 467 -14.67 11.32 6.38
N VAL A 468 -14.28 11.26 5.11
CA VAL A 468 -13.19 12.08 4.57
C VAL A 468 -13.53 13.57 4.49
N PRO A 469 -14.71 14.01 4.01
CA PRO A 469 -15.02 15.44 3.86
C PRO A 469 -14.95 16.20 5.19
N HIS A 470 -15.60 15.66 6.23
CA HIS A 470 -15.61 16.30 7.55
C HIS A 470 -14.23 16.28 8.22
N LEU A 471 -13.47 15.19 8.06
CA LEU A 471 -12.09 15.13 8.57
C LEU A 471 -11.21 16.18 7.90
N ALA A 472 -11.32 16.32 6.57
CA ALA A 472 -10.56 17.30 5.79
C ALA A 472 -10.91 18.73 6.21
N GLU A 473 -12.20 19.05 6.38
CA GLU A 473 -12.63 20.35 6.90
C GLU A 473 -12.07 20.61 8.31
N THR A 474 -12.19 19.62 9.21
CA THR A 474 -11.69 19.71 10.59
C THR A 474 -10.17 19.95 10.66
N MET A 475 -9.42 19.38 9.72
CA MET A 475 -7.98 19.53 9.64
C MET A 475 -7.52 20.67 8.72
N ASN A 476 -8.44 21.38 8.06
CA ASN A 476 -8.18 22.41 7.06
C ASN A 476 -7.34 21.92 5.87
N HIS A 477 -7.75 20.80 5.28
CA HIS A 477 -7.17 20.19 4.09
C HIS A 477 -8.14 20.19 2.91
N GLN A 478 -7.58 20.21 1.70
CA GLN A 478 -8.35 19.85 0.51
C GLN A 478 -8.62 18.35 0.51
N PHE A 479 -9.76 17.95 -0.06
CA PHE A 479 -10.10 16.55 -0.24
C PHE A 479 -10.69 16.27 -1.61
N LYS A 480 -10.71 15.00 -1.94
CA LYS A 480 -11.40 14.44 -3.10
C LYS A 480 -11.94 13.05 -2.74
N ILE A 481 -13.17 12.75 -3.13
CA ILE A 481 -13.65 11.37 -3.18
C ILE A 481 -13.23 10.77 -4.51
N ALA A 482 -12.56 9.61 -4.48
CA ALA A 482 -12.06 8.97 -5.68
C ALA A 482 -13.21 8.69 -6.66
N LYS A 483 -12.94 8.84 -7.96
CA LYS A 483 -13.88 8.41 -9.00
C LYS A 483 -14.07 6.90 -8.85
N ASN A 484 -15.32 6.45 -8.85
CA ASN A 484 -15.65 5.05 -8.57
C ASN A 484 -15.12 4.55 -7.21
N ALA A 485 -15.11 5.41 -6.18
CA ALA A 485 -14.61 5.09 -4.83
C ALA A 485 -15.02 3.68 -4.30
N PRO A 486 -16.26 3.18 -4.49
CA PRO A 486 -16.65 1.85 -3.97
C PRO A 486 -15.86 0.68 -4.53
N VAL A 487 -15.18 0.84 -5.67
CA VAL A 487 -14.41 -0.20 -6.37
C VAL A 487 -12.98 0.24 -6.65
N ILE A 488 -12.48 1.28 -5.96
CA ILE A 488 -11.14 1.84 -6.20
C ILE A 488 -10.03 0.81 -5.94
N SER A 489 -10.22 -0.04 -4.94
CA SER A 489 -9.30 -1.14 -4.64
C SER A 489 -9.23 -2.12 -5.81
N THR A 490 -10.37 -2.54 -6.37
CA THR A 490 -10.42 -3.42 -7.54
C THR A 490 -9.83 -2.75 -8.79
N ILE A 491 -10.03 -1.44 -8.96
CA ILE A 491 -9.36 -0.65 -10.01
C ILE A 491 -7.85 -0.66 -9.81
N GLY A 492 -7.38 -0.49 -8.58
CA GLY A 492 -5.97 -0.61 -8.24
C GLY A 492 -5.39 -1.98 -8.58
N VAL A 493 -6.14 -3.07 -8.35
CA VAL A 493 -5.76 -4.41 -8.81
C VAL A 493 -5.55 -4.44 -10.33
N ALA A 494 -6.48 -3.88 -11.11
CA ALA A 494 -6.40 -3.86 -12.58
C ALA A 494 -5.27 -2.99 -13.15
N LEU A 495 -4.84 -1.97 -12.41
CA LEU A 495 -3.81 -1.02 -12.84
C LEU A 495 -2.42 -1.35 -12.29
N ALA A 496 -2.33 -2.16 -11.24
CA ALA A 496 -1.09 -2.45 -10.55
C ALA A 496 0.04 -2.93 -11.48
N MET A 497 1.24 -2.52 -11.13
CA MET A 497 2.46 -2.83 -11.86
C MET A 497 3.24 -3.93 -11.13
N VAL A 498 4.05 -4.68 -11.88
CA VAL A 498 5.00 -5.62 -11.29
C VAL A 498 5.96 -4.84 -10.41
N ARG A 499 6.15 -5.29 -9.18
CA ARG A 499 7.07 -4.68 -8.22
C ARG A 499 7.90 -5.76 -7.57
N ASP A 500 9.20 -5.54 -7.45
CA ASP A 500 10.03 -6.32 -6.52
C ASP A 500 11.06 -5.41 -5.83
N MET A 501 11.59 -5.91 -4.73
CA MET A 501 12.53 -5.20 -3.88
C MET A 501 13.68 -6.12 -3.47
N VAL A 502 14.88 -5.55 -3.50
CA VAL A 502 16.08 -6.18 -2.95
C VAL A 502 16.64 -5.27 -1.88
N GLU A 503 16.88 -5.83 -0.70
CA GLU A 503 17.56 -5.14 0.41
C GLU A 503 18.79 -5.93 0.80
N ARG A 504 19.92 -5.25 0.99
CA ARG A 504 21.16 -5.89 1.43
C ARG A 504 21.81 -5.08 2.53
N SER A 505 22.32 -5.77 3.56
CA SER A 505 23.13 -5.14 4.60
C SER A 505 24.54 -4.91 4.08
N VAL A 506 24.93 -3.65 3.89
CA VAL A 506 26.25 -3.25 3.39
C VAL A 506 26.77 -2.09 4.22
N SER A 507 27.89 -2.31 4.92
CA SER A 507 28.60 -1.26 5.65
C SER A 507 29.42 -0.43 4.66
N ASN A 508 29.21 0.88 4.60
CA ASN A 508 29.86 1.80 3.67
C ASN A 508 29.74 1.33 2.20
N PRO A 509 28.53 1.44 1.61
CA PRO A 509 28.25 0.87 0.30
C PRO A 509 29.11 1.47 -0.81
N THR A 510 29.75 0.59 -1.59
CA THR A 510 30.50 0.97 -2.78
C THR A 510 29.57 1.17 -3.98
N GLU A 511 30.08 1.74 -5.07
CA GLU A 511 29.33 1.87 -6.31
C GLU A 511 28.94 0.50 -6.88
N GLU A 512 29.84 -0.49 -6.79
CA GLU A 512 29.59 -1.85 -7.25
C GLU A 512 28.47 -2.52 -6.45
N ASP A 513 28.40 -2.29 -5.14
CA ASP A 513 27.30 -2.79 -4.30
C ASP A 513 25.95 -2.22 -4.75
N ILE A 514 25.89 -0.91 -5.01
CA ILE A 514 24.66 -0.24 -5.44
C ILE A 514 24.23 -0.77 -6.82
N ILE A 515 25.15 -0.87 -7.77
CA ILE A 515 24.87 -1.39 -9.12
C ILE A 515 24.43 -2.87 -9.06
N SER A 516 25.07 -3.68 -8.21
CA SER A 516 24.71 -5.09 -7.98
C SER A 516 23.27 -5.23 -7.48
N VAL A 517 22.91 -4.49 -6.42
CA VAL A 517 21.57 -4.53 -5.82
C VAL A 517 20.51 -4.00 -6.79
N ARG A 518 20.82 -2.93 -7.54
CA ARG A 518 19.96 -2.39 -8.60
C ARG A 518 19.67 -3.42 -9.68
N ARG A 519 20.72 -4.08 -10.20
CA ARG A 519 20.60 -5.10 -11.26
C ARG A 519 19.83 -6.32 -10.78
N GLU A 520 20.03 -6.74 -9.53
CA GLU A 520 19.26 -7.85 -8.94
C GLU A 520 17.77 -7.51 -8.87
N ALA A 521 17.41 -6.31 -8.43
CA ALA A 521 16.01 -5.87 -8.36
C ALA A 521 15.36 -5.81 -9.76
N GLU A 522 16.08 -5.30 -10.76
CA GLU A 522 15.64 -5.26 -12.15
C GLU A 522 15.34 -6.67 -12.69
N LEU A 523 16.27 -7.61 -12.50
CA LEU A 523 16.11 -9.00 -12.94
C LEU A 523 14.94 -9.69 -12.24
N LYS A 524 14.72 -9.45 -10.94
CA LYS A 524 13.57 -10.00 -10.21
C LYS A 524 12.25 -9.44 -10.73
N ALA A 525 12.17 -8.14 -11.02
CA ALA A 525 10.96 -7.58 -11.63
C ALA A 525 10.65 -8.23 -12.99
N ILE A 526 11.68 -8.45 -13.83
CA ILE A 526 11.53 -9.13 -15.13
C ILE A 526 11.09 -10.59 -14.94
N GLN A 527 11.69 -11.30 -13.99
CA GLN A 527 11.31 -12.68 -13.63
C GLN A 527 9.86 -12.75 -13.15
N ASN A 528 9.39 -11.73 -12.44
CA ASN A 528 8.00 -11.57 -11.99
C ASN A 528 7.06 -11.07 -13.09
N GLY A 529 7.51 -11.05 -14.35
CA GLY A 529 6.67 -10.78 -15.52
C GLY A 529 6.71 -9.33 -16.00
N ALA A 530 7.58 -8.47 -15.47
CA ALA A 530 7.76 -7.13 -16.02
C ALA A 530 8.42 -7.19 -17.41
N SER A 531 7.94 -6.36 -18.34
CA SER A 531 8.62 -6.14 -19.61
C SER A 531 9.92 -5.36 -19.36
N PRO A 532 11.09 -5.84 -19.83
CA PRO A 532 12.40 -5.22 -19.55
C PRO A 532 12.45 -3.71 -19.86
N ASP A 533 11.88 -3.30 -20.99
CA ASP A 533 11.90 -1.90 -21.44
C ASP A 533 11.02 -0.96 -20.59
N THR A 534 10.24 -1.51 -19.66
CA THR A 534 9.34 -0.76 -18.78
C THR A 534 9.83 -0.69 -17.34
N VAL A 535 10.92 -1.37 -16.99
CA VAL A 535 11.41 -1.45 -15.61
C VAL A 535 12.13 -0.17 -15.23
N GLU A 536 11.66 0.45 -14.15
CA GLU A 536 12.32 1.56 -13.49
C GLU A 536 12.82 1.10 -12.12
N VAL A 537 14.06 1.45 -11.76
CA VAL A 537 14.67 1.08 -10.49
C VAL A 537 15.04 2.32 -9.71
N SER A 538 14.55 2.42 -8.48
CA SER A 538 14.98 3.42 -7.51
C SER A 538 15.85 2.77 -6.43
N VAL A 539 16.97 3.39 -6.08
CA VAL A 539 17.85 2.93 -5.00
C VAL A 539 17.80 3.90 -3.82
N GLU A 540 17.61 3.36 -2.62
CA GLU A 540 17.66 4.06 -1.35
C GLU A 540 18.82 3.51 -0.53
N VAL A 541 19.60 4.38 0.10
CA VAL A 541 20.71 4.01 0.98
C VAL A 541 20.43 4.53 2.38
N ASP A 542 20.18 3.61 3.32
CA ASP A 542 20.05 3.90 4.75
C ASP A 542 21.40 3.67 5.44
N THR A 543 22.09 4.77 5.69
CA THR A 543 23.44 4.77 6.26
C THR A 543 23.44 4.53 7.75
N GLN A 544 22.32 4.77 8.44
CA GLN A 544 22.18 4.51 9.86
C GLN A 544 22.00 3.01 10.12
N ARG A 545 21.29 2.34 9.22
CA ARG A 545 21.04 0.89 9.28
C ARG A 545 22.01 0.06 8.45
N ASN A 546 22.89 0.69 7.67
CA ASN A 546 23.77 0.03 6.71
C ASN A 546 22.99 -0.85 5.72
N ILE A 547 21.92 -0.31 5.12
CA ILE A 547 21.06 -1.02 4.18
C ILE A 547 21.06 -0.30 2.84
N ILE A 548 21.31 -1.05 1.76
CA ILE A 548 20.96 -0.63 0.38
C ILE A 548 19.64 -1.30 0.02
N ARG A 549 18.69 -0.52 -0.47
CA ARG A 549 17.41 -0.99 -0.97
C ARG A 549 17.24 -0.57 -2.42
N ALA A 550 17.00 -1.52 -3.32
CA ALA A 550 16.55 -1.23 -4.68
C ALA A 550 15.11 -1.71 -4.86
N ILE A 551 14.27 -0.83 -5.41
CA ILE A 551 12.87 -1.11 -5.73
C ILE A 551 12.74 -1.01 -7.24
N ALA A 552 12.34 -2.11 -7.87
CA ALA A 552 12.08 -2.17 -9.30
C ALA A 552 10.57 -2.23 -9.55
N VAL A 553 10.07 -1.40 -10.45
CA VAL A 553 8.66 -1.34 -10.85
C VAL A 553 8.57 -1.39 -12.37
N GLY A 554 7.69 -2.22 -12.93
CA GLY A 554 7.51 -2.34 -14.37
C GLY A 554 6.12 -2.85 -14.77
N ALA A 555 5.72 -2.61 -16.03
CA ALA A 555 4.46 -3.12 -16.56
C ALA A 555 4.64 -4.55 -17.10
N THR A 556 3.59 -5.37 -17.08
CA THR A 556 3.63 -6.74 -17.66
C THR A 556 3.71 -6.77 -19.19
N GLU A 557 3.39 -5.65 -19.83
CA GLU A 557 3.28 -5.51 -21.26
C GLU A 557 3.99 -4.23 -21.72
N LEU A 558 4.53 -4.27 -22.94
CA LEU A 558 4.98 -3.07 -23.62
C LEU A 558 3.79 -2.14 -23.75
N ARG A 559 3.82 -1.02 -23.03
CA ARG A 559 2.94 0.11 -23.33
C ARG A 559 3.27 0.53 -24.76
N SER A 560 2.39 0.21 -25.71
CA SER A 560 2.49 0.77 -27.05
C SER A 560 2.64 2.28 -26.87
N LYS A 561 3.66 2.86 -27.50
CA LYS A 561 3.92 4.31 -27.53
C LYS A 561 2.83 5.09 -28.27
N ASP A 562 1.59 4.60 -28.29
CA ASP A 562 0.44 5.26 -28.87
C ASP A 562 -0.09 6.30 -27.90
N ARG A 563 0.62 7.44 -27.94
CA ARG A 563 0.21 8.73 -27.39
C ARG A 563 -1.05 9.21 -28.11
N LEU A 564 -2.21 8.71 -27.69
CA LEU A 564 -3.53 9.25 -28.09
C LEU A 564 -4.21 10.05 -26.97
N LYS A 565 -3.50 10.39 -25.89
CA LYS A 565 -4.01 11.33 -24.88
C LYS A 565 -3.65 12.77 -25.24
N LYS A 566 -4.63 13.67 -25.11
CA LYS A 566 -4.50 15.11 -25.36
C LYS A 566 -3.35 15.66 -24.50
N GLN A 567 -2.26 16.08 -25.13
CA GLN A 567 -1.22 16.85 -24.46
C GLN A 567 -1.81 18.19 -24.03
N LEU A 568 -1.63 18.54 -22.76
CA LEU A 568 -2.05 19.83 -22.26
C LEU A 568 -1.12 20.93 -22.78
N THR A 569 -1.71 22.07 -23.07
CA THR A 569 -0.96 23.30 -23.37
C THR A 569 -0.18 23.76 -22.15
N LYS A 570 0.90 24.53 -22.35
CA LYS A 570 1.67 25.12 -21.24
C LYS A 570 0.78 25.94 -20.30
N GLU A 571 -0.26 26.58 -20.81
CA GLU A 571 -1.22 27.33 -20.00
C GLU A 571 -2.05 26.42 -19.08
N GLU A 572 -2.62 25.34 -19.63
CA GLU A 572 -3.36 24.33 -18.85
C GLU A 572 -2.45 23.67 -17.78
N LEU A 573 -1.16 23.47 -18.07
CA LEU A 573 -0.19 22.95 -17.09
C LEU A 573 0.07 23.94 -15.95
N LEU A 574 0.22 25.23 -16.27
CA LEU A 574 0.40 26.28 -15.26
C LEU A 574 -0.85 26.45 -14.40
N ASP A 575 -2.05 26.31 -14.97
CA ASP A 575 -3.31 26.34 -14.21
C ASP A 575 -3.37 25.17 -13.20
N ALA A 576 -2.96 23.97 -13.60
CA ALA A 576 -2.89 22.82 -12.70
C ALA A 576 -1.91 23.04 -11.54
N VAL A 577 -0.73 23.63 -11.81
CA VAL A 577 0.26 23.96 -10.77
C VAL A 577 -0.23 25.09 -9.86
N ALA A 578 -0.87 26.12 -10.41
CA ALA A 578 -1.43 27.24 -9.66
C ALA A 578 -2.48 26.76 -8.66
N HIS A 579 -3.36 25.87 -9.12
CA HIS A 579 -4.38 25.26 -8.28
C HIS A 579 -3.76 24.43 -7.14
N ASN A 580 -2.77 23.57 -7.44
CA ASN A 580 -2.11 22.75 -6.43
C ASN A 580 -1.34 23.58 -5.38
N LEU A 581 -0.66 24.64 -5.79
CA LEU A 581 0.08 25.52 -4.88
C LEU A 581 -0.81 26.55 -4.17
N ASN A 582 -2.07 26.70 -4.59
CA ASN A 582 -2.97 27.76 -4.18
C ASN A 582 -2.34 29.16 -4.34
N VAL A 583 -1.76 29.42 -5.51
CA VAL A 583 -1.13 30.70 -5.88
C VAL A 583 -1.70 31.23 -7.19
N ASP A 584 -1.51 32.52 -7.45
CA ASP A 584 -1.88 33.11 -8.72
C ASP A 584 -0.94 32.60 -9.84
N LYS A 585 -1.53 32.19 -10.98
CA LYS A 585 -0.77 31.70 -12.15
C LYS A 585 0.32 32.67 -12.61
N SER A 586 0.10 33.98 -12.49
CA SER A 586 1.08 35.00 -12.88
C SER A 586 2.38 34.97 -12.08
N THR A 587 2.39 34.27 -10.93
CA THR A 587 3.58 34.09 -10.08
C THR A 587 4.41 32.86 -10.45
N LEU A 588 3.94 32.06 -11.42
CA LEU A 588 4.57 30.82 -11.85
C LEU A 588 5.50 31.02 -13.04
N GLU A 589 6.62 30.33 -13.04
CA GLU A 589 7.56 30.26 -14.17
C GLU A 589 7.96 28.81 -14.48
N ILE A 590 8.12 28.49 -15.76
CA ILE A 590 8.73 27.21 -16.19
C ILE A 590 10.25 27.42 -16.16
N SER A 591 10.89 26.89 -15.14
CA SER A 591 12.34 27.00 -14.89
C SER A 591 13.19 26.08 -15.79
N ALA A 592 12.64 24.94 -16.22
CA ALA A 592 13.29 23.97 -17.10
C ALA A 592 12.28 23.00 -17.72
N GLU A 593 12.58 22.44 -18.89
CA GLU A 593 11.73 21.44 -19.58
C GLU A 593 12.55 20.42 -20.39
N ASN A 594 12.03 19.20 -20.57
CA ASN A 594 12.65 18.19 -21.45
C ASN A 594 11.71 17.75 -22.60
N GLY A 595 10.62 18.49 -22.81
CA GLY A 595 9.57 18.21 -23.80
C GLY A 595 8.47 17.27 -23.32
N SER A 596 8.73 16.39 -22.36
CA SER A 596 7.70 15.52 -21.75
C SER A 596 7.34 15.95 -20.32
N MET A 597 8.22 16.71 -19.65
CA MET A 597 8.01 17.28 -18.34
C MET A 597 8.49 18.73 -18.26
N TYR A 598 7.92 19.46 -17.30
CA TYR A 598 8.14 20.87 -17.04
C TYR A 598 8.35 21.10 -15.53
N ALA A 599 9.46 21.72 -15.15
CA ALA A 599 9.71 22.16 -13.78
C ALA A 599 9.15 23.57 -13.59
N VAL A 600 8.00 23.66 -12.92
CA VAL A 600 7.31 24.92 -12.64
C VAL A 600 7.66 25.39 -11.23
N GLN A 601 8.10 26.65 -11.09
CA GLN A 601 8.45 27.25 -9.81
C GLN A 601 7.56 28.46 -9.51
N ALA A 602 7.33 28.71 -8.22
CA ALA A 602 6.77 29.95 -7.71
C ALA A 602 7.75 30.59 -6.73
N THR A 603 7.71 31.92 -6.58
CA THR A 603 8.40 32.60 -5.47
C THR A 603 7.38 33.15 -4.48
N ILE A 604 7.33 32.55 -3.30
CA ILE A 604 6.39 32.93 -2.23
C ILE A 604 7.18 33.62 -1.11
N THR A 605 6.82 34.85 -0.77
CA THR A 605 7.44 35.59 0.36
C THR A 605 6.42 35.77 1.48
N GLU A 606 6.64 35.07 2.59
CA GLU A 606 5.85 35.23 3.82
C GLU A 606 6.51 36.25 4.74
N LYS A 607 5.73 37.23 5.22
CA LYS A 607 6.14 38.16 6.27
C LYS A 607 5.80 37.55 7.63
N LYS A 608 6.82 37.24 8.43
CA LYS A 608 6.70 36.81 9.83
C LYS A 608 7.07 37.94 10.79
N LEU A 609 6.66 37.82 12.05
CA LEU A 609 6.99 38.74 13.14
C LEU A 609 6.67 40.22 12.81
N PHE A 610 5.39 40.54 12.56
CA PHE A 610 4.93 41.90 12.19
C PHE A 610 5.66 42.52 10.97
N GLY A 611 6.22 41.69 10.08
CA GLY A 611 6.90 42.15 8.86
C GLY A 611 8.41 42.36 8.99
N LEU A 612 8.99 42.08 10.16
CA LEU A 612 10.43 42.20 10.41
C LEU A 612 11.25 41.06 9.79
N VAL A 613 10.65 39.88 9.60
CA VAL A 613 11.31 38.71 9.02
C VAL A 613 10.58 38.29 7.75
N LYS A 614 11.29 38.24 6.62
CA LYS A 614 10.77 37.68 5.37
C LYS A 614 11.32 36.27 5.20
N LYS A 615 10.44 35.27 5.12
CA LYS A 615 10.82 33.92 4.67
C LYS A 615 10.39 33.79 3.22
N THR A 616 11.37 33.65 2.32
CA THR A 616 11.11 33.37 0.91
C THR A 616 11.24 31.87 0.67
N THR A 617 10.23 31.27 0.06
CA THR A 617 10.22 29.87 -0.35
C THR A 617 10.05 29.77 -1.86
N LYS A 618 10.72 28.79 -2.46
CA LYS A 618 10.64 28.50 -3.90
C LYS A 618 10.07 27.11 -4.15
N PRO A 619 8.76 26.92 -3.98
CA PRO A 619 8.15 25.63 -4.28
C PRO A 619 8.31 25.29 -5.76
N LEU A 620 8.58 24.02 -6.03
CA LEU A 620 8.70 23.47 -7.37
C LEU A 620 7.71 22.33 -7.54
N ARG A 621 7.07 22.31 -8.71
CA ARG A 621 6.24 21.22 -9.21
C ARG A 621 6.80 20.74 -10.52
N LEU A 622 7.19 19.47 -10.58
CA LEU A 622 7.52 18.81 -11.83
C LEU A 622 6.24 18.23 -12.39
N ILE A 623 5.73 18.75 -13.51
CA ILE A 623 4.48 18.33 -14.13
C ILE A 623 4.74 17.71 -15.51
N ASP A 624 4.05 16.62 -15.84
CA ASP A 624 4.16 15.99 -17.15
C ASP A 624 3.22 16.64 -18.19
N ASP A 625 3.40 16.26 -19.46
CA ASP A 625 2.59 16.73 -20.60
C ASP A 625 1.10 16.33 -20.55
N GLU A 626 0.67 15.57 -19.53
CA GLU A 626 -0.71 15.17 -19.27
C GLU A 626 -1.32 15.90 -18.04
N GLY A 627 -0.57 16.81 -17.42
CA GLY A 627 -1.02 17.57 -16.24
C GLY A 627 -0.84 16.84 -14.92
N VAL A 628 -0.09 15.74 -14.88
CA VAL A 628 0.19 15.01 -13.65
C VAL A 628 1.45 15.57 -13.00
N ILE A 629 1.33 16.06 -11.77
CA ILE A 629 2.47 16.47 -10.97
C ILE A 629 3.21 15.21 -10.53
N ARG A 630 4.48 15.06 -10.89
CA ARG A 630 5.31 13.89 -10.59
C ARG A 630 6.24 14.09 -9.39
N LEU A 631 6.55 15.34 -9.06
CA LEU A 631 7.42 15.68 -7.93
C LEU A 631 6.98 17.00 -7.30
N GLN A 632 6.92 17.04 -5.97
CA GLN A 632 6.53 18.23 -5.20
C GLN A 632 7.62 18.56 -4.19
N LYS A 633 8.24 19.73 -4.34
CA LYS A 633 9.25 20.20 -3.39
C LYS A 633 8.88 21.58 -2.86
N LYS A 634 9.05 21.76 -1.56
CA LYS A 634 8.74 23.02 -0.86
C LYS A 634 9.75 24.12 -1.17
N ASN A 635 11.02 23.74 -1.28
CA ASN A 635 12.13 24.60 -1.71
C ASN A 635 13.03 23.80 -2.63
N ALA A 636 13.12 24.19 -3.89
CA ALA A 636 14.00 23.52 -4.85
C ALA A 636 14.68 24.50 -5.79
N TRP A 637 15.76 24.03 -6.39
CA TRP A 637 16.45 24.62 -7.52
C TRP A 637 16.30 23.69 -8.71
N SER A 638 16.24 24.27 -9.89
CA SER A 638 16.15 23.53 -11.15
C SER A 638 17.04 24.18 -12.19
N ARG A 639 17.61 23.35 -13.07
CA ARG A 639 18.41 23.78 -14.21
C ARG A 639 18.00 23.03 -15.46
N GLN A 640 17.90 23.77 -16.56
CA GLN A 640 17.83 23.19 -17.90
C GLN A 640 19.18 22.54 -18.21
N SER A 641 19.19 21.26 -18.54
CA SER A 641 20.41 20.49 -18.76
C SER A 641 20.31 19.60 -20.00
N SER A 642 21.34 18.80 -20.25
CA SER A 642 21.44 17.81 -21.33
C SER A 642 22.25 16.60 -20.89
N ALA A 643 22.15 15.48 -21.62
CA ALA A 643 22.98 14.30 -21.36
C ALA A 643 24.50 14.57 -21.46
N ALA A 644 24.92 15.64 -22.14
CA ALA A 644 26.31 16.09 -22.15
C ALA A 644 26.70 16.95 -20.94
N SER A 645 25.77 17.72 -20.37
CA SER A 645 26.07 18.77 -19.37
C SER A 645 25.63 18.43 -17.94
N TRP A 646 24.87 17.36 -17.74
CA TRP A 646 24.25 17.05 -16.45
C TRP A 646 25.24 16.93 -15.30
N GLN A 647 26.45 16.38 -15.52
CA GLN A 647 27.45 16.25 -14.46
C GLN A 647 27.91 17.61 -13.96
N ALA A 648 28.14 18.56 -14.86
CA ALA A 648 28.53 19.92 -14.50
C ALA A 648 27.39 20.66 -13.76
N ASP A 649 26.14 20.45 -14.19
CA ASP A 649 24.98 21.02 -13.49
C ASP A 649 24.79 20.40 -12.09
N VAL A 650 25.06 19.09 -11.93
CA VAL A 650 25.04 18.40 -10.64
C VAL A 650 26.17 18.90 -9.73
N ASP A 651 27.40 19.01 -10.24
CA ASP A 651 28.54 19.50 -9.47
C ASP A 651 28.26 20.92 -8.95
N TRP A 652 27.66 21.80 -9.78
CA TRP A 652 27.23 23.12 -9.35
C TRP A 652 26.16 23.09 -8.26
N MET A 653 25.14 22.22 -8.39
CA MET A 653 24.10 22.09 -7.36
C MET A 653 24.67 21.58 -6.04
N ILE A 654 25.63 20.66 -6.09
CA ILE A 654 26.34 20.17 -4.91
C ILE A 654 27.10 21.31 -4.25
N GLU A 655 27.89 22.06 -5.00
CA GLU A 655 28.67 23.18 -4.48
C GLU A 655 27.78 24.21 -3.76
N GLU A 656 26.63 24.56 -4.35
CA GLU A 656 25.78 25.62 -3.80
C GLU A 656 24.84 25.19 -2.67
N LEU A 657 24.46 23.91 -2.63
CA LEU A 657 23.41 23.44 -1.73
C LEU A 657 23.91 22.51 -0.63
N THR A 658 25.20 22.16 -0.63
CA THR A 658 25.79 21.36 0.44
C THR A 658 25.78 22.15 1.75
N GLU A 659 25.26 21.51 2.80
CA GLU A 659 25.27 22.07 4.14
C GLU A 659 26.32 21.36 5.00
N TYR A 660 27.17 22.12 5.67
CA TYR A 660 28.17 21.58 6.58
C TYR A 660 27.65 21.67 8.01
N ASN A 661 27.60 20.54 8.70
CA ASN A 661 27.25 20.46 10.12
C ASN A 661 28.29 19.63 10.90
N ASP A 662 28.07 19.47 12.21
CA ASP A 662 28.97 18.71 13.10
C ASP A 662 29.16 17.24 12.68
N GLY A 663 28.28 16.70 11.83
CA GLY A 663 28.32 15.34 11.28
C GLY A 663 28.96 15.22 9.89
N GLY A 664 29.42 16.33 9.29
CA GLY A 664 30.05 16.36 7.96
C GLY A 664 29.26 17.13 6.91
N ALA A 665 29.54 16.82 5.64
CA ALA A 665 28.86 17.44 4.48
C ALA A 665 27.54 16.73 4.19
N ASN A 666 26.43 17.46 4.27
CA ASN A 666 25.12 17.02 3.80
C ASN A 666 24.91 17.49 2.37
N LEU A 667 25.13 16.58 1.43
CA LEU A 667 24.82 16.82 0.02
C LEU A 667 23.31 17.06 -0.18
N PRO A 668 22.93 17.87 -1.19
CA PRO A 668 21.53 18.09 -1.54
C PRO A 668 20.84 16.80 -2.01
N ASN A 669 19.52 16.76 -1.89
CA ASN A 669 18.72 15.75 -2.59
C ASN A 669 18.68 16.12 -4.07
N LEU A 670 19.11 15.23 -4.95
CA LEU A 670 19.23 15.48 -6.38
C LEU A 670 18.32 14.58 -7.20
N TYR A 671 17.77 15.13 -8.28
CA TYR A 671 16.89 14.43 -9.20
C TYR A 671 17.27 14.80 -10.64
N ILE A 672 17.34 13.80 -11.52
CA ILE A 672 17.55 14.00 -12.96
C ILE A 672 16.29 13.53 -13.70
N VAL A 673 15.76 14.38 -14.58
CA VAL A 673 14.52 14.10 -15.30
C VAL A 673 14.81 13.82 -16.78
N LEU A 674 14.63 12.57 -17.19
CA LEU A 674 14.82 12.10 -18.58
C LEU A 674 13.48 11.65 -19.17
N GLY A 675 12.98 12.36 -20.17
CA GLY A 675 11.65 12.10 -20.73
C GLY A 675 10.57 12.17 -19.65
N LYS A 676 9.86 11.05 -19.41
CA LYS A 676 8.87 10.91 -18.32
C LYS A 676 9.43 10.23 -17.05
N ARG A 677 10.74 9.97 -16.97
CA ARG A 677 11.38 9.31 -15.82
C ARG A 677 12.00 10.34 -14.89
N VAL A 678 11.84 10.14 -13.58
CA VAL A 678 12.53 10.89 -12.52
C VAL A 678 13.56 9.96 -11.88
N ILE A 679 14.83 10.21 -12.17
CA ILE A 679 15.96 9.52 -11.55
C ILE A 679 16.22 10.19 -10.21
N ASP A 680 15.84 9.52 -9.13
CA ASP A 680 16.03 9.99 -7.76
C ASP A 680 17.43 9.60 -7.27
N LEU A 681 18.29 10.60 -7.07
CA LEU A 681 19.66 10.47 -6.55
C LEU A 681 19.76 11.01 -5.12
N SER A 682 18.63 11.20 -4.43
CA SER A 682 18.61 11.64 -3.05
C SER A 682 19.17 10.57 -2.09
N GLY A 683 19.66 11.02 -0.93
CA GLY A 683 20.20 10.13 0.11
C GLY A 683 21.65 9.67 -0.08
N LEU A 684 22.21 9.76 -1.28
CA LEU A 684 23.60 9.40 -1.57
C LEU A 684 24.61 10.24 -0.76
N GLN A 685 25.77 9.66 -0.45
CA GLN A 685 26.70 10.22 0.55
C GLN A 685 27.80 11.09 -0.06
N ASN A 686 28.19 10.82 -1.30
CA ASN A 686 29.26 11.55 -1.97
C ASN A 686 28.91 11.85 -3.43
N ALA A 687 29.61 12.84 -4.02
CA ALA A 687 29.38 13.27 -5.40
C ALA A 687 29.73 12.19 -6.42
N GLU A 688 30.65 11.28 -6.10
CA GLU A 688 31.09 10.19 -6.98
C GLU A 688 29.95 9.19 -7.20
N GLN A 689 29.31 8.73 -6.12
CA GLN A 689 28.13 7.86 -6.15
C GLN A 689 26.98 8.47 -6.97
N ILE A 690 26.70 9.76 -6.78
CA ILE A 690 25.67 10.49 -7.54
C ILE A 690 26.00 10.46 -9.03
N LYS A 691 27.25 10.75 -9.40
CA LYS A 691 27.70 10.77 -10.79
C LYS A 691 27.79 9.38 -11.41
N SER A 692 28.11 8.36 -10.63
CA SER A 692 28.17 6.97 -11.09
C SER A 692 26.77 6.45 -11.41
N ILE A 693 25.82 6.57 -10.48
CA ILE A 693 24.44 6.12 -10.69
C ILE A 693 23.76 6.93 -11.79
N GLY A 694 23.91 8.25 -11.79
CA GLY A 694 23.40 9.10 -12.87
C GLY A 694 24.02 8.74 -14.23
N GLY A 695 25.31 8.38 -14.26
CA GLY A 695 26.00 7.93 -15.46
C GLY A 695 25.47 6.59 -16.00
N VAL A 696 25.16 5.64 -15.11
CA VAL A 696 24.52 4.38 -15.48
C VAL A 696 23.13 4.63 -16.08
N GLU A 697 22.31 5.48 -15.46
CA GLU A 697 20.95 5.77 -15.94
C GLU A 697 20.92 6.55 -17.26
N LEU A 698 21.93 7.39 -17.52
CA LEU A 698 22.06 8.17 -18.74
C LEU A 698 22.96 7.50 -19.80
N SER A 699 23.42 6.28 -19.55
CA SER A 699 24.26 5.54 -20.48
C SER A 699 23.51 5.24 -21.77
N GLY A 700 24.15 5.48 -22.92
CA GLY A 700 23.56 5.29 -24.24
C GLY A 700 22.54 6.35 -24.67
N ILE A 701 22.31 7.39 -23.86
CA ILE A 701 21.46 8.52 -24.22
C ILE A 701 22.24 9.50 -25.10
N ALA A 702 21.59 10.01 -26.16
CA ALA A 702 22.20 10.98 -27.07
C ALA A 702 22.57 12.27 -26.33
N ALA A 703 23.77 12.78 -26.58
CA ALA A 703 24.38 13.90 -25.84
C ALA A 703 23.52 15.17 -25.78
N ASP A 704 22.75 15.45 -26.84
CA ASP A 704 21.86 16.60 -27.00
C ASP A 704 20.47 16.41 -26.37
N THR A 705 20.18 15.22 -25.83
CA THR A 705 18.92 14.92 -25.15
C THR A 705 18.74 15.87 -23.98
N LYS A 706 17.65 16.66 -24.01
CA LYS A 706 17.30 17.61 -22.96
C LYS A 706 16.97 16.89 -21.65
N LEU A 707 17.49 17.41 -20.55
CA LEU A 707 17.25 16.94 -19.19
C LEU A 707 16.82 18.10 -18.30
N ILE A 708 16.22 17.77 -17.15
CA ILE A 708 16.02 18.71 -16.05
C ILE A 708 16.82 18.19 -14.85
N VAL A 709 17.64 19.03 -14.24
CA VAL A 709 18.30 18.71 -12.96
C VAL A 709 17.59 19.50 -11.87
N ILE A 710 17.09 18.80 -10.84
CA ILE A 710 16.40 19.40 -9.69
C ILE A 710 17.19 19.08 -8.43
N ALA A 711 17.31 20.04 -7.53
CA ALA A 711 17.95 19.84 -6.24
C ALA A 711 17.14 20.47 -5.10
N THR A 712 17.15 19.85 -3.92
CA THR A 712 16.70 20.47 -2.67
C THR A 712 17.79 20.35 -1.62
N LYS A 713 17.73 21.19 -0.59
CA LYS A 713 18.50 20.94 0.63
C LYS A 713 18.08 19.60 1.25
N ARG A 714 19.02 18.93 1.95
CA ARG A 714 18.77 17.61 2.56
C ARG A 714 17.79 17.71 3.73
N VAL A 715 17.81 18.83 4.45
CA VAL A 715 16.89 19.14 5.54
C VAL A 715 16.20 20.46 5.20
N ASP A 716 14.86 20.45 5.11
CA ASP A 716 14.10 21.68 4.96
C ASP A 716 14.08 22.42 6.32
N GLY A 717 14.72 23.58 6.39
CA GLY A 717 14.68 24.50 7.55
C GLY A 717 13.40 25.35 7.66
#